data_AF-Q0SPM5-F1
#
_entry.id   AF-Q0SPM5-F1
#
_cell.length_a   1.000
_cell.length_b   1.000
_cell.length_c   1.000
_cell.angle_alpha   90.00
_cell.angle_beta   90.00
_cell.angle_gamma   90.00
#
_symmetry.space_group_name_H-M   'P 1'
#
loop_
_entity.id
_entity.type
_entity.pdbx_description
1 polymer ?
#
loop_
_entity_poly.entity_id
_entity_poly.type
_entity_poly.pdbx_seq_one_letter_code
_entity_poly.pdbx_strand_id
1 'polypeptide(L)'
;MANNIIPNVSSGDLVGSTPTFPPNAVVRGDFLYLRDVDGNQIPGRTVSDGDEITVLFISNEKNIVLVQYPTSSGYRQGYVTNARSIIKYKDDYSWVNGSTPEPVYDFDKTTQIGTLDPRERAVVLYKVDGMTYVAYDTGKGKLTKSGLVHYEGAGSSTGGGSFNGVAPGEVVPGGFTYENNAEVVGDELYLRDANGNRIPGRSVSVGDKITVLDVSYSKQLALVQYPAGNVVRQGYVTNATNLIRYFNQSMWHNGSTPEEVLDENGGHLGSLDPYESATPLYKKNGMTHVVYNTSKGPNTKSGYVKYEGSAATRVDIPRPSITNSQKIVYGTSGRGRELAAYKVGNGANSLIYVCAIHGWEDHWAADGIELTRIGNGLIEHFQNAGTNNWSLYIIPVANPDGLSEGYTNNGPGRCTIVGAVDCNRDFPIGFTPYGDSRHWTNKEPLSVPESRSLRDFISEIKGKTSGSTYLIDMHGWEDKTIGDSHISRAFQNQFGFVNGCYDGVYQGGFLISWANSIGVRAALIELPQSCYSHSDAVNGRYLQKCINAVTNLIGGSGGSSSGGSSSSDITYISNGEVINVQSFLNVRKGPGTDYDSIGQLHQGDKVSIVAKNGTWYKIKYGSGYGYVHSDFVKNDTVLPITPEENDKDKEQAKNKAIEYVKNIIGTEIKLPFNTYKTIIDGIVEIDFKYGLNSYIFPDAAINLNIEEGKLKANNNAGNLMLMFLDIYKKKNPLVRFLLNKLIYKIEEGEISIEINPAELSIEISIASKLYENKKFEMGNKVFFSLLFKINNDEIEKIKKELGEVAKEVLDELVSLINYLMENADNVFLGVLMVVLVILAAFYLVPALAASLGVTAGVTALSEAIAAILVAVKAMPTLK
;
A
#
# COMPACT_ATOMS: atom_id res chain seq x y z
N MET A 1 -1.04 20.97 -45.67
CA MET A 1 0.04 21.53 -44.84
C MET A 1 -0.50 22.73 -44.08
N ALA A 2 -0.69 22.59 -42.77
CA ALA A 2 -1.18 23.66 -41.88
C ALA A 2 -0.54 23.50 -40.49
N ASN A 3 0.79 23.49 -40.45
CA ASN A 3 1.60 23.48 -39.22
C ASN A 3 2.84 24.35 -39.44
N ASN A 4 3.19 25.16 -38.44
CA ASN A 4 4.17 26.25 -38.57
C ASN A 4 5.65 25.78 -38.59
N ILE A 5 5.90 24.48 -38.74
CA ILE A 5 7.25 23.87 -38.68
C ILE A 5 8.09 24.22 -39.93
N ILE A 6 7.45 24.38 -41.08
CA ILE A 6 8.10 24.79 -42.34
C ILE A 6 7.43 26.08 -42.86
N PRO A 7 8.21 27.11 -43.24
CA PRO A 7 7.66 28.32 -43.85
C PRO A 7 6.85 28.03 -45.11
N ASN A 8 5.60 28.49 -45.15
CA ASN A 8 4.71 28.34 -46.30
C ASN A 8 5.01 29.41 -47.37
N VAL A 9 6.05 29.20 -48.16
CA VAL A 9 6.48 30.09 -49.26
C VAL A 9 6.54 29.34 -50.60
N SER A 10 6.41 30.05 -51.72
CA SER A 10 6.44 29.44 -53.05
C SER A 10 7.84 28.93 -53.40
N SER A 11 7.91 27.97 -54.33
CA SER A 11 9.20 27.44 -54.78
C SER A 11 10.02 28.50 -55.51
N GLY A 12 11.15 28.89 -54.91
CA GLY A 12 12.03 29.96 -55.33
C GLY A 12 11.91 31.26 -54.53
N ASP A 13 11.01 31.35 -53.55
CA ASP A 13 10.89 32.51 -52.67
C ASP A 13 11.95 32.50 -51.56
N LEU A 14 12.21 33.67 -50.98
CA LEU A 14 13.11 33.82 -49.83
C LEU A 14 12.42 33.39 -48.54
N VAL A 15 13.17 32.68 -47.70
CA VAL A 15 12.77 32.32 -46.32
C VAL A 15 13.41 33.27 -45.30
N GLY A 16 14.67 33.64 -45.49
CA GLY A 16 15.41 34.50 -44.57
C GLY A 16 16.90 34.53 -44.84
N SER A 17 17.67 35.17 -43.95
CA SER A 17 19.14 35.16 -43.98
C SER A 17 19.74 33.80 -43.57
N THR A 18 18.98 32.97 -42.84
CA THR A 18 19.32 31.62 -42.40
C THR A 18 18.22 30.63 -42.80
N PRO A 19 18.52 29.33 -42.95
CA PRO A 19 17.51 28.29 -43.14
C PRO A 19 16.75 28.02 -41.83
N THR A 20 15.60 27.36 -41.93
CA THR A 20 14.73 26.95 -40.80
C THR A 20 15.40 25.91 -39.90
N PHE A 21 16.20 25.01 -40.48
CA PHE A 21 17.04 24.05 -39.75
C PHE A 21 18.46 24.05 -40.35
N PRO A 22 19.50 23.66 -39.60
CA PRO A 22 20.87 23.63 -40.11
C PRO A 22 21.01 22.80 -41.40
N PRO A 23 21.88 23.17 -42.36
CA PRO A 23 22.10 22.39 -43.57
C PRO A 23 22.56 20.97 -43.26
N ASN A 24 21.73 19.99 -43.63
CA ASN A 24 21.85 18.57 -43.30
C ASN A 24 22.27 17.70 -44.49
N ALA A 25 22.35 18.29 -45.69
CA ALA A 25 22.89 17.67 -46.88
C ALA A 25 23.71 18.67 -47.70
N VAL A 26 24.39 18.18 -48.73
CA VAL A 26 25.19 18.97 -49.66
C VAL A 26 25.01 18.44 -51.08
N VAL A 27 24.93 19.33 -52.06
CA VAL A 27 24.86 18.98 -53.49
C VAL A 27 26.26 18.66 -54.00
N ARG A 28 26.43 17.50 -54.66
CA ARG A 28 27.72 16.99 -55.14
C ARG A 28 27.65 16.35 -56.53
N GLY A 29 28.45 16.86 -57.47
CA GLY A 29 28.79 16.23 -58.75
C GLY A 29 27.88 16.57 -59.93
N ASP A 30 26.76 17.26 -59.69
CA ASP A 30 25.97 17.98 -60.69
C ASP A 30 25.05 18.99 -59.95
N PHE A 31 24.41 19.90 -60.68
CA PHE A 31 23.40 20.81 -60.14
C PHE A 31 21.99 20.20 -60.16
N LEU A 32 21.05 20.80 -59.44
CA LEU A 32 19.64 20.36 -59.39
C LEU A 32 18.72 21.46 -59.91
N TYR A 33 17.85 21.14 -60.88
CA TYR A 33 16.79 22.05 -61.30
C TYR A 33 15.72 22.21 -60.21
N LEU A 34 15.32 23.46 -59.97
CA LEU A 34 14.21 23.78 -59.08
C LEU A 34 12.86 23.37 -59.71
N ARG A 35 11.92 22.93 -58.88
CA ARG A 35 10.58 22.44 -59.27
C ARG A 35 9.49 23.08 -58.42
N ASP A 36 8.27 23.14 -58.95
CA ASP A 36 7.07 23.47 -58.18
C ASP A 36 6.60 22.28 -57.30
N VAL A 37 5.47 22.46 -56.61
CA VAL A 37 4.88 21.45 -55.71
C VAL A 37 4.33 20.22 -56.45
N ASP A 38 4.12 20.31 -57.77
CA ASP A 38 3.67 19.22 -58.63
C ASP A 38 4.82 18.54 -59.39
N GLY A 39 6.04 19.07 -59.26
CA GLY A 39 7.26 18.52 -59.84
C GLY A 39 7.61 19.11 -61.21
N ASN A 40 6.87 20.10 -61.72
CA ASN A 40 7.22 20.78 -62.97
C ASN A 40 8.48 21.63 -62.75
N GLN A 41 9.38 21.65 -63.73
CA GLN A 41 10.63 22.41 -63.63
C GLN A 41 10.39 23.92 -63.76
N ILE A 42 10.97 24.70 -62.85
CA ILE A 42 10.92 26.16 -62.88
C ILE A 42 12.13 26.65 -63.71
N PRO A 43 11.91 27.31 -64.88
CA PRO A 43 13.02 27.72 -65.75
C PRO A 43 13.99 28.69 -65.06
N GLY A 44 15.28 28.57 -65.38
CA GLY A 44 16.32 29.50 -64.92
C GLY A 44 16.65 29.45 -63.43
N ARG A 45 16.18 28.44 -62.69
CA ARG A 45 16.48 28.28 -61.25
C ARG A 45 17.08 26.90 -60.95
N THR A 46 18.20 26.92 -60.25
CA THR A 46 18.97 25.72 -59.87
C THR A 46 19.48 25.84 -58.44
N VAL A 47 19.76 24.69 -57.83
CA VAL A 47 20.66 24.54 -56.68
C VAL A 47 21.99 24.01 -57.24
N SER A 48 23.10 24.61 -56.85
CA SER A 48 24.41 24.43 -57.51
C SER A 48 25.18 23.26 -56.94
N ASP A 49 26.03 22.61 -57.76
CA ASP A 49 27.10 21.77 -57.21
C ASP A 49 27.98 22.61 -56.27
N GLY A 50 28.25 22.09 -55.08
CA GLY A 50 28.85 22.85 -53.98
C GLY A 50 27.89 23.09 -52.81
N ASP A 51 26.63 23.48 -53.09
CA ASP A 51 25.71 24.09 -52.12
C ASP A 51 25.41 23.19 -50.91
N GLU A 52 25.58 23.73 -49.70
CA GLU A 52 25.02 23.15 -48.48
C GLU A 52 23.52 23.44 -48.40
N ILE A 53 22.70 22.42 -48.18
CA ILE A 53 21.24 22.51 -48.22
C ILE A 53 20.59 21.90 -46.98
N THR A 54 19.45 22.46 -46.60
CA THR A 54 18.56 21.87 -45.58
C THR A 54 17.45 21.10 -46.30
N VAL A 55 17.54 19.77 -46.30
CA VAL A 55 16.44 18.89 -46.71
C VAL A 55 15.36 18.93 -45.63
N LEU A 56 14.15 19.31 -46.02
CA LEU A 56 13.01 19.48 -45.12
C LEU A 56 12.01 18.33 -45.18
N PHE A 57 11.76 17.77 -46.37
CA PHE A 57 10.74 16.75 -46.61
C PHE A 57 11.04 15.94 -47.88
N ILE A 58 10.77 14.63 -47.88
CA ILE A 58 10.93 13.72 -49.02
C ILE A 58 9.58 13.12 -49.41
N SER A 59 9.07 13.48 -50.60
CA SER A 59 7.81 12.94 -51.12
C SER A 59 8.02 11.54 -51.71
N ASN A 60 7.42 10.54 -51.07
CA ASN A 60 7.40 9.16 -51.56
C ASN A 60 6.60 9.00 -52.88
N GLU A 61 5.64 9.89 -53.14
CA GLU A 61 4.75 9.83 -54.29
C GLU A 61 5.33 10.55 -55.50
N LYS A 62 5.70 11.83 -55.34
CA LYS A 62 6.19 12.69 -56.43
C LYS A 62 7.70 12.54 -56.72
N ASN A 63 8.44 11.77 -55.92
CA ASN A 63 9.90 11.59 -56.03
C ASN A 63 10.70 12.92 -56.02
N ILE A 64 10.19 13.90 -55.26
CA ILE A 64 10.79 15.22 -55.05
C ILE A 64 11.15 15.43 -53.58
N VAL A 65 12.15 16.28 -53.35
CA VAL A 65 12.62 16.70 -52.02
C VAL A 65 12.38 18.19 -51.89
N LEU A 66 11.78 18.62 -50.78
CA LEU A 66 11.71 20.04 -50.40
C LEU A 66 13.03 20.42 -49.74
N VAL A 67 13.70 21.44 -50.27
CA VAL A 67 14.99 21.92 -49.78
C VAL A 67 14.95 23.42 -49.52
N GLN A 68 15.78 23.87 -48.57
CA GLN A 68 16.25 25.24 -48.49
C GLN A 68 17.72 25.30 -48.90
N TYR A 69 18.08 26.32 -49.68
CA TYR A 69 19.38 26.45 -50.33
C TYR A 69 19.86 27.92 -50.33
N PRO A 70 21.18 28.17 -50.27
CA PRO A 70 21.73 29.51 -50.17
C PRO A 70 21.64 30.28 -51.51
N THR A 71 21.53 31.60 -51.41
CA THR A 71 21.78 32.54 -52.51
C THR A 71 22.45 33.79 -51.97
N SER A 72 22.97 34.66 -52.86
CA SER A 72 23.46 36.00 -52.48
C SER A 72 22.42 36.89 -51.78
N SER A 73 21.13 36.54 -51.88
CA SER A 73 20.01 37.22 -51.22
C SER A 73 19.53 36.55 -49.92
N GLY A 74 20.23 35.53 -49.41
CA GLY A 74 19.79 34.68 -48.31
C GLY A 74 19.25 33.33 -48.79
N TYR A 75 18.63 32.57 -47.90
CA TYR A 75 18.12 31.22 -48.20
C TYR A 75 16.77 31.26 -48.91
N ARG A 76 16.65 30.45 -49.96
CA ARG A 76 15.40 30.22 -50.70
C ARG A 76 14.92 28.80 -50.47
N GLN A 77 13.61 28.58 -50.62
CA GLN A 77 12.98 27.27 -50.48
C GLN A 77 12.42 26.79 -51.81
N GLY A 78 12.44 25.49 -52.08
CA GLY A 78 11.75 24.91 -53.23
C GLY A 78 11.96 23.41 -53.38
N TYR A 79 11.29 22.80 -54.35
CA TYR A 79 11.42 21.37 -54.61
C TYR A 79 12.55 21.09 -55.61
N VAL A 80 13.19 19.93 -55.46
CA VAL A 80 14.15 19.35 -56.42
C VAL A 80 13.86 17.87 -56.62
N THR A 81 14.40 17.25 -57.67
CA THR A 81 14.34 15.79 -57.84
C THR A 81 15.03 15.06 -56.68
N ASN A 82 14.52 13.92 -56.20
CA ASN A 82 15.21 13.06 -55.22
C ASN A 82 16.41 12.30 -55.84
N ALA A 83 17.43 13.04 -56.25
CA ALA A 83 18.61 12.53 -56.91
C ALA A 83 19.70 12.18 -55.89
N ARG A 84 19.64 10.99 -55.28
CA ARG A 84 20.60 10.46 -54.28
C ARG A 84 22.05 10.35 -54.80
N SER A 85 22.22 10.31 -56.12
CA SER A 85 23.53 10.44 -56.79
C SER A 85 24.17 11.80 -56.53
N ILE A 86 23.36 12.85 -56.35
CA ILE A 86 23.76 14.26 -56.23
C ILE A 86 23.59 14.78 -54.80
N ILE A 87 22.45 14.52 -54.15
CA ILE A 87 22.17 14.92 -52.76
C ILE A 87 22.95 13.99 -51.82
N LYS A 88 23.91 14.54 -51.06
CA LYS A 88 24.70 13.84 -50.04
C LYS A 88 24.33 14.34 -48.65
N TYR A 89 23.61 13.52 -47.89
CA TYR A 89 23.32 13.79 -46.49
C TYR A 89 24.62 13.81 -45.67
N LYS A 90 24.70 14.70 -44.68
CA LYS A 90 25.84 14.82 -43.78
C LYS A 90 25.86 13.73 -42.69
N ASP A 91 24.70 13.12 -42.42
CA ASP A 91 24.55 11.92 -41.60
C ASP A 91 24.49 10.67 -42.50
N ASP A 92 25.34 9.67 -42.23
CA ASP A 92 25.40 8.41 -42.97
C ASP A 92 24.67 7.28 -42.23
N TYR A 93 23.33 7.40 -42.25
CA TYR A 93 22.41 6.45 -41.61
C TYR A 93 22.74 6.18 -40.13
N SER A 94 23.21 7.17 -39.37
CA SER A 94 23.70 6.86 -38.01
C SER A 94 22.55 6.50 -37.07
N TRP A 95 21.36 7.08 -37.29
CA TRP A 95 20.14 6.73 -36.57
C TRP A 95 19.77 5.27 -36.87
N VAL A 96 19.57 4.49 -35.80
CA VAL A 96 19.14 3.08 -35.86
C VAL A 96 17.94 2.92 -34.96
N ASN A 97 16.89 2.24 -35.43
CA ASN A 97 15.68 1.97 -34.67
C ASN A 97 15.93 1.02 -33.48
N GLY A 98 15.01 1.02 -32.53
CA GLY A 98 15.04 0.14 -31.35
C GLY A 98 14.79 -1.34 -31.68
N SER A 99 14.57 -2.13 -30.63
CA SER A 99 14.22 -3.56 -30.73
C SER A 99 12.76 -3.83 -31.10
N THR A 100 11.98 -2.79 -31.39
CA THR A 100 10.55 -2.81 -31.74
C THR A 100 10.32 -1.93 -32.96
N PRO A 101 9.24 -2.12 -33.74
CA PRO A 101 8.88 -1.19 -34.81
C PRO A 101 8.56 0.20 -34.24
N GLU A 102 8.94 1.25 -34.94
CA GLU A 102 8.70 2.66 -34.54
C GLU A 102 7.74 3.32 -35.54
N PRO A 103 6.56 3.81 -35.11
CA PRO A 103 5.65 4.55 -35.98
C PRO A 103 6.28 5.86 -36.49
N VAL A 104 6.06 6.17 -37.77
CA VAL A 104 6.51 7.42 -38.39
C VAL A 104 5.31 8.31 -38.71
N TYR A 105 5.33 9.56 -38.23
CA TYR A 105 4.23 10.51 -38.30
C TYR A 105 4.47 11.66 -39.29
N ASP A 106 3.40 12.31 -39.75
CA ASP A 106 3.47 13.58 -40.48
C ASP A 106 3.74 14.76 -39.52
N PHE A 107 3.86 15.98 -40.06
CA PHE A 107 4.07 17.22 -39.32
C PHE A 107 2.98 17.59 -38.30
N ASP A 108 1.86 16.87 -38.26
CA ASP A 108 0.82 16.97 -37.22
C ASP A 108 1.09 16.08 -35.99
N LYS A 109 2.19 15.31 -35.99
CA LYS A 109 2.65 14.43 -34.89
C LYS A 109 1.63 13.33 -34.51
N THR A 110 0.62 13.10 -35.33
CA THR A 110 -0.54 12.27 -34.97
C THR A 110 -1.02 11.38 -36.12
N THR A 111 -0.97 11.86 -37.37
CA THR A 111 -1.20 11.04 -38.56
C THR A 111 0.02 10.15 -38.80
N GLN A 112 -0.11 8.85 -38.52
CA GLN A 112 0.92 7.86 -38.87
C GLN A 112 0.97 7.70 -40.40
N ILE A 113 2.13 7.98 -41.00
CA ILE A 113 2.40 7.86 -42.44
C ILE A 113 3.33 6.69 -42.76
N GLY A 114 3.93 6.02 -41.77
CA GLY A 114 4.79 4.87 -41.97
C GLY A 114 5.17 4.17 -40.67
N THR A 115 6.11 3.24 -40.78
CA THR A 115 6.72 2.51 -39.67
C THR A 115 8.16 2.20 -40.07
N LEU A 116 9.09 2.22 -39.11
CA LEU A 116 10.45 1.71 -39.26
C LEU A 116 10.53 0.33 -38.60
N ASP A 117 11.19 -0.62 -39.25
CA ASP A 117 11.38 -1.97 -38.71
C ASP A 117 12.38 -2.00 -37.54
N PRO A 118 12.35 -3.02 -36.67
CA PRO A 118 13.31 -3.17 -35.58
C PRO A 118 14.75 -3.15 -36.11
N ARG A 119 15.59 -2.26 -35.57
CA ARG A 119 16.98 -2.00 -36.00
C ARG A 119 17.14 -1.48 -37.44
N GLU A 120 16.08 -1.02 -38.10
CA GLU A 120 16.20 -0.30 -39.38
C GLU A 120 17.04 0.97 -39.20
N ARG A 121 17.85 1.32 -40.21
CA ARG A 121 18.69 2.53 -40.18
C ARG A 121 18.06 3.65 -41.00
N ALA A 122 18.11 4.87 -40.47
CA ALA A 122 17.59 6.07 -41.09
C ALA A 122 18.62 7.21 -41.00
N VAL A 123 18.42 8.26 -41.80
CA VAL A 123 19.22 9.48 -41.78
C VAL A 123 18.51 10.56 -40.97
N VAL A 124 19.19 11.18 -40.01
CA VAL A 124 18.62 12.33 -39.28
C VAL A 124 18.62 13.57 -40.17
N LEU A 125 17.46 14.21 -40.32
CA LEU A 125 17.35 15.50 -41.01
C LEU A 125 17.43 16.66 -40.01
N TYR A 126 16.66 16.61 -38.92
CA TYR A 126 16.64 17.60 -37.83
C TYR A 126 15.86 17.05 -36.62
N LYS A 127 15.89 17.76 -35.49
CA LYS A 127 14.98 17.55 -34.35
C LYS A 127 14.04 18.74 -34.23
N VAL A 128 12.79 18.51 -33.84
CA VAL A 128 11.77 19.55 -33.61
C VAL A 128 10.77 19.08 -32.56
N ASP A 129 10.43 19.95 -31.61
CA ASP A 129 9.42 19.75 -30.57
C ASP A 129 9.50 18.39 -29.82
N GLY A 130 10.71 17.96 -29.48
CA GLY A 130 10.97 16.70 -28.76
C GLY A 130 10.91 15.43 -29.62
N MET A 131 10.72 15.56 -30.94
CA MET A 131 10.73 14.45 -31.89
C MET A 131 11.91 14.57 -32.87
N THR A 132 12.34 13.43 -33.44
CA THR A 132 13.39 13.41 -34.47
C THR A 132 12.73 13.29 -35.84
N TYR A 133 13.15 14.11 -36.80
CA TYR A 133 12.69 14.04 -38.19
C TYR A 133 13.72 13.26 -39.01
N VAL A 134 13.31 12.11 -39.56
CA VAL A 134 14.20 11.15 -40.21
C VAL A 134 13.83 10.93 -41.69
N ALA A 135 14.83 10.64 -42.51
CA ALA A 135 14.70 10.14 -43.88
C ALA A 135 15.02 8.65 -43.93
N TYR A 136 14.19 7.85 -44.60
CA TYR A 136 14.24 6.39 -44.51
C TYR A 136 13.87 5.65 -45.80
N ASP A 137 14.20 4.37 -45.81
CA ASP A 137 14.06 3.47 -46.96
C ASP A 137 12.60 3.00 -47.09
N THR A 138 12.16 2.70 -48.30
CA THR A 138 10.89 1.99 -48.52
C THR A 138 11.04 1.01 -49.69
N GLY A 139 9.97 0.30 -50.08
CA GLY A 139 9.95 -0.51 -51.30
C GLY A 139 10.30 0.24 -52.60
N LYS A 140 10.34 1.58 -52.60
CA LYS A 140 10.87 2.42 -53.70
C LYS A 140 12.39 2.70 -53.59
N GLY A 141 13.07 2.07 -52.65
CA GLY A 141 14.50 2.17 -52.39
C GLY A 141 14.91 3.30 -51.44
N LYS A 142 16.22 3.42 -51.26
CA LYS A 142 16.87 4.15 -50.16
C LYS A 142 16.44 5.61 -49.96
N LEU A 143 16.11 6.09 -48.76
CA LEU A 143 15.68 7.47 -48.51
C LEU A 143 14.59 7.95 -49.50
N THR A 144 13.48 7.21 -49.62
CA THR A 144 12.30 7.62 -50.42
C THR A 144 11.22 8.31 -49.60
N LYS A 145 11.31 8.35 -48.28
CA LYS A 145 10.30 8.97 -47.43
C LYS A 145 10.95 9.65 -46.24
N SER A 146 10.24 10.58 -45.62
CA SER A 146 10.63 11.20 -44.36
C SER A 146 9.43 11.39 -43.44
N GLY A 147 9.68 11.60 -42.15
CA GLY A 147 8.65 11.88 -41.15
C GLY A 147 9.22 11.98 -39.73
N LEU A 148 8.33 12.22 -38.76
CA LEU A 148 8.66 12.34 -37.34
C LEU A 148 8.61 10.99 -36.63
N VAL A 149 9.53 10.76 -35.70
CA VAL A 149 9.58 9.63 -34.77
C VAL A 149 9.77 10.12 -33.33
N HIS A 150 9.24 9.37 -32.36
CA HIS A 150 9.45 9.66 -30.93
C HIS A 150 10.81 9.14 -30.45
N TYR A 151 11.29 8.04 -31.02
CA TYR A 151 12.59 7.47 -30.68
C TYR A 151 13.76 8.29 -31.26
N GLU A 152 14.71 8.70 -30.41
CA GLU A 152 15.89 9.47 -30.84
C GLU A 152 16.92 8.66 -31.64
N GLY A 153 16.76 7.33 -31.72
CA GLY A 153 17.68 6.44 -32.42
C GLY A 153 18.97 6.16 -31.66
N ALA A 154 19.73 5.16 -32.12
CA ALA A 154 21.09 4.90 -31.61
C ALA A 154 22.18 5.80 -32.26
N GLY A 155 21.79 6.89 -32.93
CA GLY A 155 22.61 7.66 -33.87
C GLY A 155 23.49 8.76 -33.28
N SER A 156 24.52 9.13 -34.04
CA SER A 156 25.66 9.92 -33.55
C SER A 156 25.49 11.43 -33.72
N SER A 157 25.51 12.16 -32.61
CA SER A 157 26.00 13.55 -32.57
C SER A 157 26.94 13.74 -31.38
N THR A 158 28.25 13.86 -31.66
CA THR A 158 29.29 14.41 -30.76
C THR A 158 29.21 14.02 -29.28
N GLY A 159 29.52 12.76 -28.97
CA GLY A 159 29.56 12.23 -27.59
C GLY A 159 30.46 11.00 -27.46
N GLY A 160 31.74 11.14 -27.83
CA GLY A 160 32.67 10.05 -28.13
C GLY A 160 33.22 9.23 -26.95
N GLY A 161 32.36 8.65 -26.11
CA GLY A 161 32.65 7.41 -25.37
C GLY A 161 33.85 7.38 -24.42
N SER A 162 34.20 8.50 -23.76
CA SER A 162 35.39 8.60 -22.92
C SER A 162 35.13 9.17 -21.51
N PHE A 163 34.65 8.34 -20.59
CA PHE A 163 34.63 8.73 -19.17
C PHE A 163 36.07 8.94 -18.68
N ASN A 164 36.35 10.12 -18.11
CA ASN A 164 37.70 10.61 -17.78
C ASN A 164 38.72 10.49 -18.93
N GLY A 165 38.29 10.61 -20.19
CA GLY A 165 39.17 10.56 -21.36
C GLY A 165 39.63 9.17 -21.79
N VAL A 166 39.19 8.08 -21.11
CA VAL A 166 39.58 6.70 -21.45
C VAL A 166 38.58 6.07 -22.42
N ALA A 167 39.03 5.73 -23.63
CA ALA A 167 38.19 5.13 -24.67
C ALA A 167 37.82 3.65 -24.40
N PRO A 168 36.79 3.08 -25.06
CA PRO A 168 36.38 1.70 -24.83
C PRO A 168 37.44 0.70 -25.26
N GLY A 169 37.88 -0.13 -24.33
CA GLY A 169 38.99 -1.05 -24.44
C GLY A 169 40.30 -0.54 -23.84
N GLU A 170 40.46 0.76 -23.54
CA GLU A 170 41.74 1.28 -23.07
C GLU A 170 42.01 1.10 -21.57
N VAL A 171 43.29 1.17 -21.21
CA VAL A 171 43.76 1.06 -19.82
C VAL A 171 43.35 2.30 -19.04
N VAL A 172 42.80 2.12 -17.84
CA VAL A 172 42.48 3.22 -16.94
C VAL A 172 43.74 3.61 -16.15
N PRO A 173 44.25 4.85 -16.28
CA PRO A 173 45.42 5.29 -15.51
C PRO A 173 45.14 5.25 -14.00
N GLY A 174 46.01 4.59 -13.24
CA GLY A 174 45.87 4.46 -11.78
C GLY A 174 45.00 3.30 -11.29
N GLY A 175 44.31 2.57 -12.17
CA GLY A 175 43.40 1.47 -11.79
C GLY A 175 41.93 1.88 -11.84
N PHE A 176 41.10 1.35 -10.95
CA PHE A 176 39.68 1.72 -10.87
C PHE A 176 39.52 3.17 -10.40
N THR A 177 38.61 3.93 -11.03
CA THR A 177 38.31 5.33 -10.67
C THR A 177 37.47 5.45 -9.40
N TYR A 178 36.62 4.45 -9.12
CA TYR A 178 35.84 4.31 -7.89
C TYR A 178 35.89 2.85 -7.45
N GLU A 179 35.55 2.58 -6.18
CA GLU A 179 35.41 1.22 -5.65
C GLU A 179 34.50 0.36 -6.54
N ASN A 180 34.78 -0.95 -6.58
CA ASN A 180 33.92 -1.87 -7.32
C ASN A 180 32.53 -1.89 -6.68
N ASN A 181 31.50 -1.74 -7.50
CA ASN A 181 30.10 -1.61 -7.07
C ASN A 181 29.21 -2.73 -7.63
N ALA A 182 29.75 -3.61 -8.48
CA ALA A 182 29.10 -4.84 -8.95
C ALA A 182 30.12 -5.97 -9.23
N GLU A 183 29.60 -7.15 -9.51
CA GLU A 183 30.34 -8.35 -9.91
C GLU A 183 29.61 -9.06 -11.06
N VAL A 184 30.37 -9.59 -12.01
CA VAL A 184 29.82 -10.35 -13.13
C VAL A 184 29.51 -11.79 -12.71
N VAL A 185 28.29 -12.24 -12.96
CA VAL A 185 27.77 -13.55 -12.52
C VAL A 185 27.11 -14.32 -13.65
N GLY A 186 27.10 -15.65 -13.57
CA GLY A 186 26.38 -16.52 -14.51
C GLY A 186 27.10 -16.80 -15.83
N ASP A 187 27.46 -15.76 -16.59
CA ASP A 187 28.09 -15.86 -17.92
C ASP A 187 29.00 -14.65 -18.21
N GLU A 188 29.89 -14.76 -19.20
CA GLU A 188 30.83 -13.69 -19.56
C GLU A 188 30.16 -12.51 -20.29
N LEU A 189 30.64 -11.29 -20.04
CA LEU A 189 30.13 -10.08 -20.66
C LEU A 189 31.07 -9.58 -21.75
N TYR A 190 30.72 -9.82 -23.01
CA TYR A 190 31.47 -9.33 -24.17
C TYR A 190 31.57 -7.81 -24.20
N LEU A 191 32.80 -7.31 -24.38
CA LEU A 191 33.10 -5.89 -24.47
C LEU A 191 32.56 -5.30 -25.78
N ARG A 192 32.18 -4.02 -25.74
CA ARG A 192 31.55 -3.29 -26.83
C ARG A 192 32.08 -1.85 -26.95
N ASP A 193 31.95 -1.29 -28.15
CA ASP A 193 32.11 0.14 -28.40
C ASP A 193 30.91 0.96 -27.87
N ALA A 194 30.99 2.28 -27.97
CA ALA A 194 29.91 3.20 -27.57
C ALA A 194 28.62 3.07 -28.41
N ASN A 195 28.63 2.27 -29.48
CA ASN A 195 27.50 2.01 -30.37
C ASN A 195 26.90 0.60 -30.14
N GLY A 196 27.51 -0.21 -29.27
CA GLY A 196 27.08 -1.57 -28.96
C GLY A 196 27.68 -2.66 -29.84
N ASN A 197 28.58 -2.33 -30.79
CA ASN A 197 29.31 -3.33 -31.57
C ASN A 197 30.26 -4.10 -30.67
N ARG A 198 30.34 -5.44 -30.78
CA ARG A 198 31.30 -6.24 -29.99
C ARG A 198 32.74 -5.90 -30.40
N ILE A 199 33.61 -5.70 -29.41
CA ILE A 199 35.07 -5.59 -29.60
C ILE A 199 35.64 -7.02 -29.55
N PRO A 200 36.21 -7.55 -30.66
CA PRO A 200 36.67 -8.95 -30.70
C PRO A 200 37.75 -9.27 -29.66
N GLY A 201 37.71 -10.50 -29.13
CA GLY A 201 38.72 -11.01 -28.21
C GLY A 201 38.76 -10.34 -26.83
N ARG A 202 37.68 -9.67 -26.40
CA ARG A 202 37.58 -9.03 -25.08
C ARG A 202 36.22 -9.27 -24.44
N SER A 203 36.24 -9.72 -23.19
CA SER A 203 35.09 -9.90 -22.32
C SER A 203 35.46 -9.55 -20.87
N VAL A 204 34.45 -9.49 -20.02
CA VAL A 204 34.57 -9.49 -18.56
C VAL A 204 34.12 -10.85 -18.04
N SER A 205 34.90 -11.46 -17.16
CA SER A 205 34.79 -12.86 -16.74
C SER A 205 33.78 -13.02 -15.60
N VAL A 206 33.18 -14.20 -15.48
CA VAL A 206 32.39 -14.55 -14.30
C VAL A 206 33.28 -14.51 -13.05
N GLY A 207 32.84 -13.78 -12.02
CA GLY A 207 33.58 -13.51 -10.79
C GLY A 207 34.42 -12.21 -10.81
N ASP A 208 34.53 -11.53 -11.95
CA ASP A 208 35.22 -10.23 -12.00
C ASP A 208 34.42 -9.17 -11.23
N LYS A 209 35.08 -8.53 -10.27
CA LYS A 209 34.57 -7.33 -9.60
C LYS A 209 34.79 -6.12 -10.50
N ILE A 210 33.73 -5.34 -10.69
CA ILE A 210 33.69 -4.23 -11.65
C ILE A 210 33.18 -2.95 -11.00
N THR A 211 33.55 -1.83 -11.60
CA THR A 211 32.99 -0.52 -11.29
C THR A 211 32.10 -0.12 -12.46
N VAL A 212 30.78 -0.25 -12.30
CA VAL A 212 29.79 0.31 -13.23
C VAL A 212 29.80 1.83 -13.08
N LEU A 213 29.99 2.52 -14.18
CA LEU A 213 30.09 3.98 -14.25
C LEU A 213 28.80 4.64 -14.70
N ASP A 214 28.15 4.07 -15.72
CA ASP A 214 26.90 4.54 -16.34
C ASP A 214 26.11 3.37 -16.96
N VAL A 215 24.80 3.52 -17.09
CA VAL A 215 23.86 2.60 -17.73
C VAL A 215 22.95 3.40 -18.68
N SER A 216 23.23 3.29 -19.97
CA SER A 216 22.52 4.02 -21.02
C SER A 216 21.11 3.47 -21.24
N TYR A 217 20.08 4.24 -20.88
CA TYR A 217 18.69 3.85 -21.07
C TYR A 217 18.34 3.54 -22.54
N SER A 218 18.80 4.36 -23.47
CA SER A 218 18.50 4.20 -24.91
C SER A 218 19.18 2.96 -25.48
N LYS A 219 20.47 2.74 -25.19
CA LYS A 219 21.29 1.67 -25.79
C LYS A 219 21.28 0.34 -25.01
N GLN A 220 20.86 0.35 -23.74
CA GLN A 220 21.01 -0.78 -22.79
C GLN A 220 22.44 -1.35 -22.76
N LEU A 221 23.39 -0.41 -22.65
CA LEU A 221 24.80 -0.68 -22.42
C LEU A 221 25.18 -0.14 -21.04
N ALA A 222 25.89 -0.94 -20.26
CA ALA A 222 26.57 -0.48 -19.06
C ALA A 222 28.01 -0.11 -19.42
N LEU A 223 28.46 1.09 -19.09
CA LEU A 223 29.86 1.47 -19.11
C LEU A 223 30.51 0.95 -17.83
N VAL A 224 31.54 0.11 -17.97
CA VAL A 224 32.19 -0.56 -16.85
C VAL A 224 33.71 -0.38 -16.88
N GLN A 225 34.32 -0.34 -15.71
CA GLN A 225 35.73 -0.62 -15.51
C GLN A 225 35.88 -2.03 -14.94
N TYR A 226 36.86 -2.78 -15.42
CA TYR A 226 37.01 -4.21 -15.16
C TYR A 226 38.49 -4.65 -15.16
N PRO A 227 38.86 -5.74 -14.46
CA PRO A 227 40.23 -6.24 -14.45
C PRO A 227 40.58 -6.93 -15.78
N ALA A 228 41.82 -6.75 -16.24
CA ALA A 228 42.33 -7.31 -17.48
C ALA A 228 43.78 -7.79 -17.29
N GLY A 229 43.95 -8.82 -16.46
CA GLY A 229 45.26 -9.21 -15.92
C GLY A 229 45.74 -8.17 -14.90
N ASN A 230 46.99 -7.71 -15.03
CA ASN A 230 47.62 -6.78 -14.09
C ASN A 230 47.21 -5.30 -14.29
N VAL A 231 46.18 -5.01 -15.10
CA VAL A 231 45.69 -3.65 -15.37
C VAL A 231 44.15 -3.60 -15.32
N VAL A 232 43.61 -2.41 -15.08
CA VAL A 232 42.17 -2.13 -15.22
C VAL A 232 41.91 -1.54 -16.61
N ARG A 233 40.82 -1.96 -17.26
CA ARG A 233 40.36 -1.40 -18.54
C ARG A 233 38.93 -0.88 -18.42
N GLN A 234 38.55 0.03 -19.31
CA GLN A 234 37.20 0.59 -19.41
C GLN A 234 36.52 0.12 -20.69
N GLY A 235 35.20 0.03 -20.72
CA GLY A 235 34.43 -0.15 -21.96
C GLY A 235 32.96 -0.50 -21.71
N TYR A 236 32.18 -0.65 -22.78
CA TYR A 236 30.78 -0.97 -22.66
C TYR A 236 30.56 -2.48 -22.62
N VAL A 237 29.56 -2.93 -21.87
CA VAL A 237 28.99 -4.28 -21.94
C VAL A 237 27.48 -4.18 -22.16
N THR A 238 26.81 -5.26 -22.53
CA THR A 238 25.34 -5.29 -22.49
C THR A 238 24.88 -5.11 -21.03
N ASN A 239 23.86 -4.29 -20.80
CA ASN A 239 23.21 -4.19 -19.49
C ASN A 239 22.36 -5.44 -19.21
N ALA A 240 23.02 -6.58 -19.03
CA ALA A 240 22.40 -7.84 -18.68
C ALA A 240 22.19 -7.85 -17.16
N THR A 241 21.00 -7.43 -16.73
CA THR A 241 20.65 -7.19 -15.31
C THR A 241 20.60 -8.48 -14.48
N ASN A 242 20.63 -9.64 -15.14
CA ASN A 242 20.80 -10.98 -14.55
C ASN A 242 22.27 -11.44 -14.47
N LEU A 243 23.20 -10.75 -15.14
CA LEU A 243 24.65 -11.05 -15.16
C LEU A 243 25.48 -9.98 -14.44
N ILE A 244 24.94 -8.79 -14.19
CA ILE A 244 25.59 -7.71 -13.42
C ILE A 244 24.93 -7.66 -12.03
N ARG A 245 25.59 -8.23 -11.01
CA ARG A 245 25.10 -8.23 -9.63
C ARG A 245 25.72 -7.07 -8.85
N TYR A 246 24.94 -6.02 -8.61
CA TYR A 246 25.38 -4.87 -7.81
C TYR A 246 25.56 -5.25 -6.33
N PHE A 247 26.55 -4.68 -5.66
CA PHE A 247 26.80 -4.93 -4.23
C PHE A 247 25.78 -4.20 -3.35
N ASN A 248 25.46 -2.96 -3.70
CA ASN A 248 24.54 -2.08 -2.96
C ASN A 248 23.17 -2.00 -3.66
N GLN A 249 22.65 -3.11 -4.21
CA GLN A 249 21.48 -3.07 -5.10
C GLN A 249 20.22 -2.53 -4.40
N SER A 250 19.71 -1.39 -4.88
CA SER A 250 18.62 -0.59 -4.28
C SER A 250 18.82 -0.11 -2.84
N MET A 251 20.07 0.05 -2.38
CA MET A 251 20.39 0.51 -1.01
C MET A 251 20.31 2.04 -0.82
N TRP A 252 19.93 2.80 -1.85
CA TRP A 252 19.57 4.21 -1.76
C TRP A 252 18.05 4.29 -1.90
N HIS A 253 17.38 4.99 -0.97
CA HIS A 253 15.94 5.19 -0.99
C HIS A 253 15.62 6.68 -1.05
N ASN A 254 14.65 7.04 -1.89
CA ASN A 254 14.17 8.42 -1.99
C ASN A 254 13.38 8.84 -0.73
N GLY A 255 13.34 10.14 -0.46
CA GLY A 255 12.49 10.74 0.56
C GLY A 255 11.00 10.79 0.17
N SER A 256 10.24 11.59 0.92
CA SER A 256 8.79 11.75 0.76
C SER A 256 8.36 12.67 -0.40
N THR A 257 9.28 13.03 -1.29
CA THR A 257 9.08 13.89 -2.46
C THR A 257 9.77 13.29 -3.68
N PRO A 258 9.32 13.56 -4.91
CA PRO A 258 10.05 13.13 -6.10
C PRO A 258 11.46 13.73 -6.09
N GLU A 259 12.48 12.93 -6.39
CA GLU A 259 13.87 13.41 -6.51
C GLU A 259 14.25 13.56 -7.98
N GLU A 260 14.98 14.62 -8.29
CA GLU A 260 15.43 14.90 -9.65
C GLU A 260 16.69 14.10 -9.99
N VAL A 261 16.65 13.39 -11.12
CA VAL A 261 17.80 12.67 -11.68
C VAL A 261 18.46 13.51 -12.77
N LEU A 262 19.77 13.69 -12.66
CA LEU A 262 20.56 14.64 -13.42
C LEU A 262 21.69 13.98 -14.22
N ASP A 263 22.16 14.67 -15.26
CA ASP A 263 23.45 14.39 -15.89
C ASP A 263 24.62 14.98 -15.08
N GLU A 264 25.85 14.71 -15.49
CA GLU A 264 27.05 15.16 -14.75
C GLU A 264 27.27 16.69 -14.75
N ASN A 265 26.53 17.44 -15.57
CA ASN A 265 26.54 18.90 -15.65
C ASN A 265 25.34 19.53 -14.92
N GLY A 266 24.44 18.73 -14.35
CA GLY A 266 23.21 19.18 -13.71
C GLY A 266 22.03 19.41 -14.66
N GLY A 267 22.10 18.90 -15.90
CA GLY A 267 20.95 18.85 -16.81
C GLY A 267 19.94 17.76 -16.41
N HIS A 268 18.66 17.97 -16.68
CA HIS A 268 17.59 17.05 -16.28
C HIS A 268 17.59 15.76 -17.13
N LEU A 269 17.72 14.60 -16.48
CA LEU A 269 17.56 13.28 -17.10
C LEU A 269 16.23 12.59 -16.74
N GLY A 270 15.62 12.92 -15.61
CA GLY A 270 14.33 12.36 -15.19
C GLY A 270 14.06 12.59 -13.70
N SER A 271 13.24 11.73 -13.11
CA SER A 271 12.96 11.73 -11.67
C SER A 271 12.88 10.31 -11.11
N LEU A 272 12.99 10.20 -9.79
CA LEU A 272 12.61 9.04 -8.98
C LEU A 272 11.37 9.40 -8.17
N ASP A 273 10.42 8.48 -8.07
CA ASP A 273 9.17 8.72 -7.33
C ASP A 273 9.41 8.77 -5.81
N PRO A 274 8.51 9.37 -5.01
CA PRO A 274 8.59 9.35 -3.55
C PRO A 274 8.76 7.93 -3.02
N TYR A 275 9.74 7.72 -2.15
CA TYR A 275 10.11 6.42 -1.61
C TYR A 275 10.59 5.36 -2.64
N GLU A 276 10.87 5.72 -3.90
CA GLU A 276 11.51 4.79 -4.85
C GLU A 276 12.93 4.41 -4.40
N SER A 277 13.35 3.17 -4.72
CA SER A 277 14.67 2.64 -4.34
C SER A 277 15.60 2.46 -5.55
N ALA A 278 16.76 3.09 -5.51
CA ALA A 278 17.78 3.06 -6.56
C ALA A 278 19.11 2.50 -6.03
N THR A 279 19.96 2.00 -6.93
CA THR A 279 21.24 1.36 -6.60
C THR A 279 22.36 2.41 -6.65
N PRO A 280 22.96 2.82 -5.51
CA PRO A 280 24.06 3.78 -5.50
C PRO A 280 25.34 3.13 -6.07
N LEU A 281 25.99 3.86 -7.00
CA LEU A 281 27.18 3.43 -7.71
C LEU A 281 28.47 4.04 -7.15
N TYR A 282 28.47 5.36 -6.92
CA TYR A 282 29.57 6.17 -6.37
C TYR A 282 29.08 7.60 -6.09
N LYS A 283 29.91 8.46 -5.51
CA LYS A 283 29.62 9.90 -5.33
C LYS A 283 30.55 10.78 -6.18
N LYS A 284 30.03 11.90 -6.69
CA LYS A 284 30.76 12.91 -7.48
C LYS A 284 30.17 14.29 -7.18
N ASN A 285 31.01 15.28 -6.89
CA ASN A 285 30.60 16.68 -6.68
C ASN A 285 29.46 16.90 -5.66
N GLY A 286 29.37 16.08 -4.61
CA GLY A 286 28.29 16.16 -3.60
C GLY A 286 26.96 15.53 -4.03
N MET A 287 26.90 14.89 -5.19
CA MET A 287 25.77 14.10 -5.65
C MET A 287 26.11 12.60 -5.60
N THR A 288 25.11 11.76 -5.35
CA THR A 288 25.23 10.31 -5.46
C THR A 288 24.82 9.89 -6.89
N HIS A 289 25.64 9.10 -7.58
CA HIS A 289 25.27 8.48 -8.85
C HIS A 289 24.49 7.20 -8.57
N VAL A 290 23.29 7.05 -9.13
CA VAL A 290 22.42 5.89 -8.93
C VAL A 290 22.06 5.24 -10.27
N VAL A 291 21.93 3.91 -10.28
CA VAL A 291 21.24 3.17 -11.34
C VAL A 291 19.87 2.72 -10.84
N TYR A 292 18.84 2.92 -11.64
CA TYR A 292 17.43 2.83 -11.22
C TYR A 292 16.57 2.10 -12.25
N ASN A 293 15.32 1.86 -11.87
CA ASN A 293 14.38 1.07 -12.64
C ASN A 293 13.69 1.94 -13.71
N THR A 294 13.24 1.35 -14.81
CA THR A 294 12.43 2.04 -15.81
C THR A 294 11.41 1.08 -16.42
N SER A 295 10.62 1.55 -17.39
CA SER A 295 9.76 0.71 -18.25
C SER A 295 10.51 -0.40 -19.01
N LYS A 296 11.86 -0.38 -19.06
CA LYS A 296 12.69 -1.47 -19.61
C LYS A 296 13.09 -2.54 -18.58
N GLY A 297 12.73 -2.38 -17.29
CA GLY A 297 13.06 -3.31 -16.21
C GLY A 297 14.02 -2.74 -15.16
N PRO A 298 14.53 -3.57 -14.24
CA PRO A 298 15.31 -3.12 -13.09
C PRO A 298 16.75 -2.71 -13.45
N ASN A 299 17.31 -1.68 -12.79
CA ASN A 299 18.66 -1.14 -13.06
C ASN A 299 18.93 -0.86 -14.57
N THR A 300 18.03 -0.16 -15.25
CA THR A 300 18.08 0.06 -16.72
C THR A 300 18.41 1.49 -17.16
N LYS A 301 18.66 2.41 -16.22
CA LYS A 301 19.12 3.78 -16.46
C LYS A 301 19.93 4.27 -15.26
N SER A 302 20.90 5.17 -15.44
CA SER A 302 21.55 5.89 -14.34
C SER A 302 21.50 7.41 -14.48
N GLY A 303 21.84 8.10 -13.38
CA GLY A 303 22.04 9.54 -13.30
C GLY A 303 22.38 9.97 -11.86
N TYR A 304 22.63 11.26 -11.66
CA TYR A 304 23.02 11.85 -10.37
C TYR A 304 21.80 12.36 -9.60
N VAL A 305 21.77 12.14 -8.30
CA VAL A 305 20.77 12.65 -7.36
C VAL A 305 21.45 13.50 -6.27
N LYS A 306 20.77 14.57 -5.84
CA LYS A 306 21.22 15.53 -4.82
C LYS A 306 20.91 15.01 -3.41
N TYR A 307 19.80 14.26 -3.26
CA TYR A 307 19.45 13.61 -2.00
C TYR A 307 20.38 12.42 -1.75
N GLU A 308 20.93 12.34 -0.54
CA GLU A 308 21.92 11.32 -0.16
C GLU A 308 21.31 9.93 0.08
N GLY A 309 19.98 9.85 0.12
CA GLY A 309 19.22 8.63 0.39
C GLY A 309 19.11 8.34 1.89
N SER A 310 18.01 7.71 2.31
CA SER A 310 17.97 7.08 3.64
C SER A 310 18.71 5.73 3.59
N ALA A 311 19.51 5.46 4.62
CA ALA A 311 20.42 4.32 4.62
C ALA A 311 19.69 2.99 4.89
N ALA A 312 19.76 2.07 3.94
CA ALA A 312 19.19 0.73 4.05
C ALA A 312 19.98 -0.13 5.05
N THR A 313 19.46 -0.35 6.27
CA THR A 313 19.98 -1.41 7.16
C THR A 313 19.49 -2.77 6.70
N ARG A 314 20.33 -3.48 5.95
CA ARG A 314 20.04 -4.86 5.52
C ARG A 314 19.96 -5.80 6.73
N VAL A 315 18.85 -6.54 6.83
CA VAL A 315 18.62 -7.51 7.89
C VAL A 315 19.03 -8.91 7.41
N ASP A 316 19.88 -9.59 8.19
CA ASP A 316 20.25 -10.98 7.96
C ASP A 316 19.14 -11.93 8.46
N ILE A 317 18.60 -12.73 7.53
CA ILE A 317 17.53 -13.67 7.82
C ILE A 317 18.10 -14.94 8.47
N PRO A 318 17.66 -15.31 9.70
CA PRO A 318 18.14 -16.51 10.37
C PRO A 318 17.69 -17.77 9.62
N ARG A 319 18.56 -18.78 9.55
CA ARG A 319 18.28 -20.07 8.91
C ARG A 319 18.17 -21.19 9.97
N PRO A 320 17.40 -22.25 9.71
CA PRO A 320 17.26 -23.37 10.64
C PRO A 320 18.47 -24.32 10.58
N SER A 321 18.77 -24.95 11.70
CA SER A 321 19.74 -26.04 11.81
C SER A 321 19.12 -27.33 11.27
N ILE A 322 19.55 -27.81 10.09
CA ILE A 322 18.95 -28.98 9.44
C ILE A 322 19.78 -30.25 9.64
N THR A 323 19.10 -31.33 10.05
CA THR A 323 19.70 -32.68 10.21
C THR A 323 18.84 -33.75 9.55
N ASN A 324 17.54 -33.81 9.88
CA ASN A 324 16.59 -34.79 9.34
C ASN A 324 15.49 -34.14 8.47
N SER A 325 15.68 -32.87 8.10
CA SER A 325 14.75 -32.07 7.29
C SER A 325 15.33 -31.80 5.90
N GLN A 326 14.48 -31.80 4.88
CA GLN A 326 14.87 -31.57 3.49
C GLN A 326 14.56 -30.12 3.09
N LYS A 327 15.58 -29.32 2.78
CA LYS A 327 15.38 -28.02 2.11
C LYS A 327 14.82 -28.25 0.70
N ILE A 328 13.78 -27.51 0.35
CA ILE A 328 13.17 -27.45 -0.99
C ILE A 328 13.17 -25.99 -1.41
N VAL A 329 13.87 -25.65 -2.48
CA VAL A 329 13.75 -24.33 -3.13
C VAL A 329 12.57 -24.41 -4.09
N TYR A 330 11.51 -23.65 -3.82
CA TYR A 330 10.25 -23.68 -4.57
C TYR A 330 10.08 -22.50 -5.54
N GLY A 331 11.04 -21.56 -5.54
CA GLY A 331 11.07 -20.44 -6.47
C GLY A 331 12.18 -19.46 -6.14
N THR A 332 12.10 -18.28 -6.74
CA THR A 332 13.08 -17.20 -6.60
C THR A 332 12.35 -15.88 -6.40
N SER A 333 12.79 -15.06 -5.45
CA SER A 333 12.23 -13.74 -5.16
C SER A 333 12.54 -12.71 -6.24
N GLY A 334 11.91 -11.53 -6.18
CA GLY A 334 12.17 -10.44 -7.12
C GLY A 334 13.63 -9.95 -7.16
N ARG A 335 14.38 -10.06 -6.05
CA ARG A 335 15.83 -9.76 -5.95
C ARG A 335 16.73 -10.95 -6.28
N GLY A 336 16.20 -12.12 -6.57
CA GLY A 336 17.01 -13.32 -6.81
C GLY A 336 17.32 -14.17 -5.58
N ARG A 337 16.69 -13.94 -4.42
CA ARG A 337 16.84 -14.83 -3.25
C ARG A 337 16.08 -16.15 -3.47
N GLU A 338 16.59 -17.24 -2.92
CA GLU A 338 15.85 -18.52 -2.87
C GLU A 338 14.56 -18.36 -2.06
N LEU A 339 13.43 -18.78 -2.63
CA LEU A 339 12.20 -19.03 -1.87
C LEU A 339 12.25 -20.49 -1.39
N ALA A 340 12.35 -20.70 -0.08
CA ALA A 340 12.74 -22.00 0.48
C ALA A 340 11.77 -22.50 1.57
N ALA A 341 11.35 -23.75 1.40
CA ALA A 341 10.63 -24.53 2.39
C ALA A 341 11.55 -25.61 2.98
N TYR A 342 11.19 -26.14 4.15
CA TYR A 342 11.85 -27.26 4.78
C TYR A 342 10.81 -28.34 5.07
N LYS A 343 10.96 -29.50 4.42
CA LYS A 343 10.11 -30.66 4.61
C LYS A 343 10.58 -31.48 5.81
N VAL A 344 9.64 -31.85 6.68
CA VAL A 344 9.85 -32.74 7.82
C VAL A 344 8.85 -33.88 7.76
N GLY A 345 9.34 -35.13 7.88
CA GLY A 345 8.49 -36.33 7.82
C GLY A 345 8.04 -36.73 6.41
N ASN A 346 7.37 -37.87 6.33
CA ASN A 346 6.90 -38.49 5.07
C ASN A 346 5.50 -39.11 5.22
N GLY A 347 4.64 -38.50 6.04
CA GLY A 347 3.27 -38.97 6.27
C GLY A 347 2.30 -38.65 5.13
N ALA A 348 1.15 -39.34 5.15
CA ALA A 348 0.10 -39.25 4.13
C ALA A 348 -0.70 -37.94 4.16
N ASN A 349 -0.79 -37.28 5.32
CA ASN A 349 -1.33 -35.92 5.45
C ASN A 349 -0.21 -34.88 5.25
N SER A 350 -0.55 -33.65 4.89
CA SER A 350 0.42 -32.55 4.77
C SER A 350 -0.04 -31.30 5.52
N LEU A 351 0.89 -30.65 6.21
CA LEU A 351 0.67 -29.34 6.84
C LEU A 351 1.69 -28.36 6.26
N ILE A 352 1.21 -27.25 5.73
CA ILE A 352 2.01 -26.16 5.19
C ILE A 352 1.99 -25.02 6.21
N TYR A 353 3.14 -24.51 6.60
CA TYR A 353 3.27 -23.43 7.58
C TYR A 353 4.06 -22.29 6.93
N VAL A 354 3.40 -21.16 6.72
CA VAL A 354 3.96 -19.98 6.06
C VAL A 354 4.21 -18.91 7.11
N CYS A 355 5.44 -18.41 7.20
CA CYS A 355 5.81 -17.26 8.02
C CYS A 355 6.22 -16.09 7.13
N ALA A 356 6.03 -14.86 7.63
CA ALA A 356 6.59 -13.63 7.06
C ALA A 356 6.34 -13.53 5.53
N ILE A 357 5.06 -13.62 5.14
CA ILE A 357 4.58 -13.22 3.81
C ILE A 357 4.53 -11.69 3.70
N HIS A 358 4.40 -10.99 4.82
CA HIS A 358 4.97 -9.67 4.99
C HIS A 358 6.37 -9.79 5.61
N GLY A 359 7.35 -9.01 5.16
CA GLY A 359 8.66 -8.97 5.81
C GLY A 359 8.70 -8.07 7.06
N TRP A 360 7.95 -6.98 6.99
CA TRP A 360 7.63 -6.10 8.11
C TRP A 360 6.11 -6.19 8.29
N GLU A 361 5.67 -6.79 9.39
CA GLU A 361 4.27 -6.90 9.75
C GLU A 361 3.77 -5.51 10.21
N ASP A 362 3.93 -5.14 11.48
CA ASP A 362 3.24 -3.96 12.02
C ASP A 362 3.85 -3.24 13.23
N HIS A 363 4.61 -3.90 14.12
CA HIS A 363 4.98 -3.29 15.40
C HIS A 363 6.42 -2.74 15.47
N TRP A 364 7.38 -3.34 14.77
CA TRP A 364 8.75 -2.79 14.67
C TRP A 364 9.43 -3.14 13.35
N ALA A 365 10.57 -2.51 13.08
CA ALA A 365 11.34 -2.73 11.85
C ALA A 365 11.78 -4.20 11.71
N ALA A 366 11.40 -4.83 10.59
CA ALA A 366 11.67 -6.24 10.28
C ALA A 366 11.19 -7.23 11.36
N ASP A 367 10.07 -6.96 12.03
CA ASP A 367 9.44 -7.82 13.03
C ASP A 367 9.06 -9.23 12.53
N GLY A 368 8.87 -9.41 11.21
CA GLY A 368 8.77 -10.72 10.55
C GLY A 368 9.98 -11.65 10.78
N ILE A 369 11.11 -11.13 11.28
CA ILE A 369 12.24 -11.95 11.75
C ILE A 369 11.85 -12.85 12.92
N GLU A 370 10.86 -12.46 13.74
CA GLU A 370 10.37 -13.28 14.84
C GLU A 370 9.53 -14.45 14.34
N LEU A 371 8.70 -14.22 13.32
CA LEU A 371 7.98 -15.28 12.61
C LEU A 371 8.97 -16.25 11.95
N THR A 372 10.09 -15.74 11.43
CA THR A 372 11.19 -16.55 10.90
C THR A 372 11.84 -17.42 11.98
N ARG A 373 12.10 -16.86 13.18
CA ARG A 373 12.62 -17.64 14.34
C ARG A 373 11.64 -18.73 14.76
N ILE A 374 10.34 -18.44 14.80
CA ILE A 374 9.30 -19.43 15.11
C ILE A 374 9.26 -20.54 14.06
N GLY A 375 9.31 -20.20 12.77
CA GLY A 375 9.39 -21.17 11.67
C GLY A 375 10.63 -22.07 11.77
N ASN A 376 11.80 -21.49 12.06
CA ASN A 376 13.04 -22.24 12.25
C ASN A 376 12.95 -23.20 13.45
N GLY A 377 12.44 -22.74 14.59
CA GLY A 377 12.28 -23.58 15.79
C GLY A 377 11.29 -24.73 15.60
N LEU A 378 10.25 -24.56 14.78
CA LEU A 378 9.34 -25.65 14.40
C LEU A 378 10.06 -26.73 13.57
N ILE A 379 10.93 -26.33 12.62
CA ILE A 379 11.76 -27.28 11.84
C ILE A 379 12.72 -28.04 12.76
N GLU A 380 13.42 -27.32 13.64
CA GLU A 380 14.40 -27.88 14.57
C GLU A 380 13.77 -28.84 15.59
N HIS A 381 12.54 -28.57 16.03
CA HIS A 381 11.76 -29.44 16.89
C HIS A 381 11.28 -30.71 16.15
N PHE A 382 10.49 -30.56 15.08
CA PHE A 382 9.81 -31.70 14.47
C PHE A 382 10.73 -32.66 13.73
N GLN A 383 11.92 -32.21 13.28
CA GLN A 383 12.91 -33.12 12.69
C GLN A 383 13.50 -34.13 13.70
N ASN A 384 13.23 -33.94 14.99
CA ASN A 384 13.63 -34.84 16.07
C ASN A 384 12.42 -35.46 16.80
N ALA A 385 11.32 -34.72 16.97
CA ALA A 385 10.11 -35.20 17.63
C ALA A 385 9.25 -36.15 16.77
N GLY A 386 9.40 -36.11 15.43
CA GLY A 386 8.57 -36.87 14.50
C GLY A 386 7.20 -36.22 14.26
N THR A 387 6.47 -36.72 13.25
CA THR A 387 5.34 -36.00 12.64
C THR A 387 4.04 -36.80 12.55
N ASN A 388 3.92 -37.96 13.21
CA ASN A 388 2.65 -38.68 13.44
C ASN A 388 1.78 -38.91 12.18
N ASN A 389 2.39 -39.40 11.10
CA ASN A 389 1.76 -39.56 9.77
C ASN A 389 1.35 -38.23 9.07
N TRP A 390 2.09 -37.15 9.34
CA TRP A 390 2.10 -35.93 8.53
C TRP A 390 3.45 -35.69 7.84
N SER A 391 3.42 -34.94 6.75
CA SER A 391 4.55 -34.26 6.12
C SER A 391 4.41 -32.76 6.39
N LEU A 392 5.29 -32.17 7.18
CA LEU A 392 5.28 -30.72 7.45
C LEU A 392 6.13 -30.02 6.40
N TYR A 393 5.63 -28.93 5.81
CA TYR A 393 6.34 -28.08 4.86
C TYR A 393 6.38 -26.67 5.43
N ILE A 394 7.47 -26.32 6.10
CA ILE A 394 7.60 -25.06 6.83
C ILE A 394 8.41 -24.07 5.99
N ILE A 395 7.86 -22.88 5.76
CA ILE A 395 8.46 -21.77 5.02
C ILE A 395 8.76 -20.67 6.05
N PRO A 396 10.01 -20.53 6.54
CA PRO A 396 10.34 -19.54 7.56
C PRO A 396 10.19 -18.09 7.11
N VAL A 397 10.25 -17.84 5.79
CA VAL A 397 9.99 -16.52 5.21
C VAL A 397 9.48 -16.68 3.77
N ALA A 398 8.33 -16.07 3.47
CA ALA A 398 7.75 -16.06 2.12
C ALA A 398 8.09 -14.77 1.34
N ASN A 399 8.36 -13.65 2.02
CA ASN A 399 8.85 -12.40 1.44
C ASN A 399 10.28 -12.06 1.96
N PRO A 400 11.32 -12.79 1.52
CA PRO A 400 12.68 -12.62 2.04
C PRO A 400 13.34 -11.32 1.59
N ASP A 401 12.80 -10.67 0.55
CA ASP A 401 13.27 -9.36 0.13
C ASP A 401 12.70 -8.27 1.04
N GLY A 402 11.38 -8.30 1.31
CA GLY A 402 10.74 -7.40 2.28
C GLY A 402 11.36 -7.52 3.68
N LEU A 403 11.69 -8.74 4.12
CA LEU A 403 12.31 -8.93 5.42
C LEU A 403 13.76 -8.42 5.48
N SER A 404 14.54 -8.59 4.40
CA SER A 404 15.99 -8.32 4.40
C SER A 404 16.38 -6.92 3.90
N GLU A 405 15.59 -6.33 3.01
CA GLU A 405 15.82 -5.02 2.34
C GLU A 405 14.64 -4.05 2.53
N GLY A 406 13.64 -4.41 3.34
CA GLY A 406 12.52 -3.54 3.66
C GLY A 406 12.93 -2.31 4.47
N TYR A 407 12.14 -1.25 4.33
CA TYR A 407 12.30 0.01 5.04
C TYR A 407 10.98 0.56 5.60
N THR A 408 9.84 -0.09 5.35
CA THR A 408 8.54 0.31 5.90
C THR A 408 7.52 -0.84 5.99
N ASN A 409 6.65 -0.78 7.00
CA ASN A 409 5.42 -1.60 7.11
C ASN A 409 4.21 -1.01 6.34
N ASN A 410 4.43 0.09 5.59
CA ASN A 410 3.43 0.82 4.81
C ASN A 410 3.81 0.85 3.30
N GLY A 411 4.49 -0.21 2.84
CA GLY A 411 5.14 -0.30 1.54
C GLY A 411 6.22 -1.39 1.51
N PRO A 412 7.30 -1.22 0.71
CA PRO A 412 8.41 -2.17 0.62
C PRO A 412 9.04 -2.53 1.98
N GLY A 413 8.86 -3.78 2.36
CA GLY A 413 9.06 -4.28 3.73
C GLY A 413 7.88 -5.15 4.12
N ARG A 414 6.69 -4.55 4.29
CA ARG A 414 5.44 -5.32 4.30
C ARG A 414 5.21 -5.96 2.94
N CYS A 415 5.20 -5.12 1.92
CA CYS A 415 5.15 -5.53 0.53
C CYS A 415 6.50 -6.12 0.06
N THR A 416 6.49 -6.80 -1.09
CA THR A 416 7.72 -7.18 -1.81
C THR A 416 8.53 -5.95 -2.21
N ILE A 417 9.86 -6.09 -2.32
CA ILE A 417 10.73 -4.98 -2.75
C ILE A 417 10.62 -4.74 -4.27
N VAL A 418 10.31 -5.77 -5.05
CA VAL A 418 10.16 -5.64 -6.51
C VAL A 418 8.67 -5.67 -6.85
N GLY A 419 8.18 -4.55 -7.38
CA GLY A 419 6.76 -4.33 -7.67
C GLY A 419 5.95 -3.72 -6.52
N ALA A 420 6.52 -3.62 -5.31
CA ALA A 420 5.88 -3.05 -4.12
C ALA A 420 4.56 -3.74 -3.71
N VAL A 421 4.39 -5.04 -4.00
CA VAL A 421 3.10 -5.74 -3.86
C VAL A 421 2.91 -6.37 -2.48
N ASP A 422 1.74 -6.18 -1.88
CA ASP A 422 1.27 -6.97 -0.73
C ASP A 422 0.94 -8.40 -1.20
N CYS A 423 1.85 -9.34 -0.92
CA CYS A 423 1.68 -10.74 -1.30
C CYS A 423 0.39 -11.37 -0.75
N ASN A 424 -0.11 -10.95 0.42
CA ASN A 424 -1.35 -11.49 0.98
C ASN A 424 -2.61 -10.72 0.51
N ARG A 425 -2.48 -9.91 -0.55
CA ARG A 425 -3.60 -9.38 -1.37
C ARG A 425 -3.52 -9.81 -2.84
N ASP A 426 -2.42 -10.44 -3.26
CA ASP A 426 -2.11 -10.79 -4.65
C ASP A 426 -2.66 -12.18 -5.08
N PHE A 427 -3.52 -12.85 -4.30
CA PHE A 427 -4.11 -14.14 -4.67
C PHE A 427 -5.47 -14.00 -5.38
N PRO A 428 -5.83 -14.91 -6.32
CA PRO A 428 -6.89 -14.63 -7.30
C PRO A 428 -8.33 -14.74 -6.77
N ILE A 429 -8.57 -15.38 -5.62
CA ILE A 429 -9.93 -15.59 -5.09
C ILE A 429 -10.43 -14.32 -4.42
N GLY A 430 -11.46 -13.71 -4.99
CA GLY A 430 -11.99 -12.43 -4.53
C GLY A 430 -11.01 -11.26 -4.69
N PHE A 431 -10.05 -11.37 -5.61
CA PHE A 431 -9.05 -10.34 -5.87
C PHE A 431 -9.70 -8.98 -6.20
N THR A 432 -9.05 -7.90 -5.78
CA THR A 432 -9.37 -6.52 -6.18
C THR A 432 -8.08 -5.69 -6.13
N PRO A 433 -7.77 -4.85 -7.13
CA PRO A 433 -6.59 -3.99 -7.10
C PRO A 433 -6.63 -2.96 -5.97
N TYR A 434 -5.52 -2.82 -5.25
CA TYR A 434 -5.31 -1.85 -4.16
C TYR A 434 -4.34 -0.76 -4.61
N GLY A 435 -4.73 0.50 -4.39
CA GLY A 435 -3.97 1.68 -4.80
C GLY A 435 -3.24 2.43 -3.68
N ASP A 436 -3.35 1.98 -2.43
CA ASP A 436 -2.59 2.53 -1.30
C ASP A 436 -1.28 1.76 -1.07
N SER A 437 -0.24 2.45 -0.60
CA SER A 437 1.12 1.88 -0.56
C SER A 437 1.28 0.67 0.37
N ARG A 438 0.40 0.49 1.37
CA ARG A 438 0.50 -0.59 2.35
C ARG A 438 -0.04 -1.93 1.83
N HIS A 439 -1.09 -1.88 1.02
CA HIS A 439 -1.78 -3.06 0.49
C HIS A 439 -1.61 -3.20 -1.03
N TRP A 440 -0.74 -2.38 -1.64
CA TRP A 440 -0.63 -2.20 -3.09
C TRP A 440 -0.61 -3.51 -3.86
N THR A 441 -1.40 -3.59 -4.94
CA THR A 441 -1.39 -4.71 -5.88
C THR A 441 -1.45 -4.20 -7.31
N ASN A 442 -1.00 -5.03 -8.26
CA ASN A 442 -1.17 -4.72 -9.68
C ASN A 442 -2.64 -4.88 -10.12
N LYS A 443 -2.93 -4.59 -11.39
CA LYS A 443 -4.28 -4.74 -11.96
C LYS A 443 -4.79 -6.19 -11.99
N GLU A 444 -3.88 -7.15 -11.99
CA GLU A 444 -4.15 -8.59 -12.05
C GLU A 444 -3.48 -9.29 -10.86
N PRO A 445 -4.04 -10.40 -10.34
CA PRO A 445 -3.44 -11.16 -9.26
C PRO A 445 -2.20 -11.93 -9.71
N LEU A 446 -1.44 -12.43 -8.73
CA LEU A 446 -0.25 -13.26 -8.89
C LEU A 446 0.83 -12.54 -9.71
N SER A 447 0.98 -11.26 -9.41
CA SER A 447 1.77 -10.28 -10.17
C SER A 447 3.26 -10.30 -9.81
N VAL A 448 3.63 -10.76 -8.61
CA VAL A 448 5.02 -10.94 -8.15
C VAL A 448 5.47 -12.40 -8.14
N PRO A 449 6.78 -12.71 -8.24
CA PRO A 449 7.24 -14.10 -8.29
C PRO A 449 7.04 -14.86 -6.98
N GLU A 450 7.00 -14.17 -5.83
CA GLU A 450 6.77 -14.73 -4.50
C GLU A 450 5.39 -15.41 -4.41
N SER A 451 4.31 -14.69 -4.77
CA SER A 451 2.94 -15.19 -4.74
C SER A 451 2.71 -16.32 -5.75
N ARG A 452 3.28 -16.20 -6.97
CA ARG A 452 3.27 -17.28 -7.98
C ARG A 452 3.94 -18.56 -7.50
N SER A 453 5.17 -18.43 -6.98
CA SER A 453 5.93 -19.60 -6.51
C SER A 453 5.25 -20.27 -5.31
N LEU A 454 4.68 -19.46 -4.40
CA LEU A 454 3.94 -19.98 -3.24
C LEU A 454 2.64 -20.71 -3.66
N ARG A 455 1.87 -20.13 -4.61
CA ARG A 455 0.70 -20.77 -5.25
C ARG A 455 1.08 -22.13 -5.84
N ASP A 456 2.14 -22.17 -6.66
CA ASP A 456 2.51 -23.38 -7.39
C ASP A 456 3.01 -24.48 -6.45
N PHE A 457 3.81 -24.12 -5.45
CA PHE A 457 4.29 -25.05 -4.43
C PHE A 457 3.16 -25.65 -3.58
N ILE A 458 2.20 -24.82 -3.14
CA ILE A 458 1.03 -25.30 -2.38
C ILE A 458 0.15 -26.21 -3.25
N SER A 459 -0.01 -25.87 -4.53
CA SER A 459 -0.74 -26.70 -5.50
C SER A 459 -0.06 -28.06 -5.71
N GLU A 460 1.27 -28.07 -5.82
CA GLU A 460 2.07 -29.30 -5.93
C GLU A 460 1.92 -30.19 -4.69
N ILE A 461 1.99 -29.62 -3.48
CA ILE A 461 1.78 -30.35 -2.22
C ILE A 461 0.35 -30.89 -2.16
N LYS A 462 -0.68 -30.08 -2.46
CA LYS A 462 -2.08 -30.51 -2.48
C LYS A 462 -2.31 -31.65 -3.49
N GLY A 463 -1.65 -31.64 -4.65
CA GLY A 463 -1.71 -32.69 -5.65
C GLY A 463 -1.00 -34.00 -5.25
N LYS A 464 0.08 -33.91 -4.46
CA LYS A 464 0.85 -35.06 -3.96
C LYS A 464 0.32 -35.66 -2.65
N THR A 465 -0.52 -34.93 -1.92
CA THR A 465 -1.03 -35.34 -0.60
C THR A 465 -2.30 -36.20 -0.75
N SER A 466 -2.23 -37.44 -0.26
CA SER A 466 -3.35 -38.40 -0.31
C SER A 466 -4.35 -38.25 0.84
N GLY A 467 -3.90 -37.74 1.99
CA GLY A 467 -4.74 -37.40 3.15
C GLY A 467 -5.16 -35.93 3.20
N SER A 468 -5.41 -35.44 4.41
CA SER A 468 -5.72 -34.03 4.67
C SER A 468 -4.56 -33.12 4.28
N THR A 469 -4.87 -31.93 3.74
CA THR A 469 -3.90 -30.85 3.52
C THR A 469 -4.32 -29.63 4.31
N TYR A 470 -3.51 -29.21 5.28
CA TYR A 470 -3.73 -28.03 6.12
C TYR A 470 -2.75 -26.91 5.73
N LEU A 471 -3.15 -25.65 5.89
CA LEU A 471 -2.28 -24.48 5.74
C LEU A 471 -2.46 -23.52 6.93
N ILE A 472 -1.34 -23.06 7.48
CA ILE A 472 -1.24 -22.01 8.48
C ILE A 472 -0.49 -20.83 7.83
N ASP A 473 -1.14 -19.67 7.80
CA ASP A 473 -0.60 -18.40 7.34
C ASP A 473 -0.31 -17.54 8.58
N MET A 474 0.95 -17.42 8.97
CA MET A 474 1.36 -16.90 10.28
C MET A 474 1.87 -15.45 10.18
N HIS A 475 1.24 -14.57 10.97
CA HIS A 475 1.37 -13.12 10.95
C HIS A 475 1.54 -12.53 12.36
N GLY A 476 1.73 -11.22 12.42
CA GLY A 476 1.55 -10.41 13.62
C GLY A 476 0.92 -9.05 13.29
N TRP A 477 0.31 -8.32 14.23
CA TRP A 477 0.17 -8.64 15.65
C TRP A 477 -1.25 -8.25 16.13
N GLU A 478 -2.30 -8.81 15.52
CA GLU A 478 -3.69 -8.41 15.81
C GLU A 478 -4.44 -9.25 16.88
N ASP A 479 -3.82 -10.25 17.54
CA ASP A 479 -4.48 -11.14 18.54
C ASP A 479 -5.76 -11.82 17.99
N LYS A 480 -5.64 -12.44 16.81
CA LYS A 480 -6.77 -12.67 15.88
C LYS A 480 -6.57 -13.95 15.06
N THR A 481 -7.68 -14.51 14.57
CA THR A 481 -7.65 -15.68 13.67
C THR A 481 -8.73 -15.57 12.58
N ILE A 482 -8.46 -16.09 11.39
CA ILE A 482 -9.36 -16.04 10.22
C ILE A 482 -9.29 -17.38 9.47
N GLY A 483 -10.40 -17.90 8.95
CA GLY A 483 -10.43 -19.14 8.15
C GLY A 483 -10.79 -20.38 8.97
N ASP A 484 -10.14 -21.51 8.71
CA ASP A 484 -10.53 -22.83 9.26
C ASP A 484 -10.51 -22.88 10.80
N SER A 485 -11.70 -23.02 11.38
CA SER A 485 -11.93 -22.94 12.84
C SER A 485 -11.22 -24.03 13.65
N HIS A 486 -10.89 -25.19 13.09
CA HIS A 486 -10.14 -26.23 13.80
C HIS A 486 -8.67 -25.84 13.93
N ILE A 487 -8.09 -25.24 12.88
CA ILE A 487 -6.74 -24.69 12.91
C ILE A 487 -6.70 -23.47 13.84
N SER A 488 -7.63 -22.52 13.68
CA SER A 488 -7.76 -21.35 14.56
C SER A 488 -7.84 -21.75 16.04
N ARG A 489 -8.69 -22.73 16.39
CA ARG A 489 -8.88 -23.20 17.77
C ARG A 489 -7.60 -23.74 18.41
N ALA A 490 -6.73 -24.39 17.64
CA ALA A 490 -5.46 -24.92 18.15
C ALA A 490 -4.51 -23.80 18.62
N PHE A 491 -4.50 -22.65 17.94
CA PHE A 491 -3.73 -21.48 18.34
C PHE A 491 -4.44 -20.65 19.43
N GLN A 492 -5.75 -20.41 19.30
CA GLN A 492 -6.57 -19.77 20.33
C GLN A 492 -6.38 -20.44 21.70
N ASN A 493 -6.36 -21.78 21.74
CA ASN A 493 -6.15 -22.57 22.97
C ASN A 493 -4.73 -22.43 23.59
N GLN A 494 -3.73 -21.94 22.85
CA GLN A 494 -2.36 -21.74 23.36
C GLN A 494 -2.07 -20.28 23.68
N PHE A 495 -2.63 -19.35 22.89
CA PHE A 495 -2.39 -17.91 23.05
C PHE A 495 -3.42 -17.23 23.95
N GLY A 496 -4.66 -17.70 23.97
CA GLY A 496 -5.75 -17.13 24.76
C GLY A 496 -6.46 -15.97 24.06
N PHE A 497 -6.49 -15.96 22.72
CA PHE A 497 -7.08 -14.88 21.92
C PHE A 497 -8.53 -14.59 22.35
N VAL A 498 -8.80 -13.33 22.71
CA VAL A 498 -10.08 -12.90 23.29
C VAL A 498 -10.96 -12.07 22.34
N ASN A 499 -10.38 -11.57 21.25
CA ASN A 499 -11.09 -10.81 20.22
C ASN A 499 -10.80 -11.43 18.83
N GLY A 500 -11.39 -10.88 17.76
CA GLY A 500 -10.92 -11.14 16.39
C GLY A 500 -10.97 -12.60 15.89
N CYS A 501 -11.85 -13.46 16.41
CA CYS A 501 -11.97 -14.84 15.92
C CYS A 501 -12.98 -14.93 14.76
N TYR A 502 -12.49 -14.69 13.53
CA TYR A 502 -13.25 -14.79 12.28
C TYR A 502 -13.28 -16.23 11.72
N ASP A 503 -13.65 -17.17 12.60
CA ASP A 503 -13.79 -18.59 12.30
C ASP A 503 -14.78 -18.81 11.13
N GLY A 504 -14.33 -19.46 10.05
CA GLY A 504 -15.10 -19.73 8.84
C GLY A 504 -15.13 -18.60 7.79
N VAL A 505 -14.56 -17.43 8.09
CA VAL A 505 -14.53 -16.28 7.16
C VAL A 505 -13.28 -16.33 6.28
N TYR A 506 -13.42 -15.95 5.00
CA TYR A 506 -12.32 -15.88 4.03
C TYR A 506 -12.38 -14.55 3.28
N GLN A 507 -11.28 -13.79 3.25
CA GLN A 507 -11.22 -12.44 2.67
C GLN A 507 -10.62 -12.46 1.26
N GLY A 508 -11.13 -11.60 0.36
CA GLY A 508 -10.68 -11.54 -1.04
C GLY A 508 -9.23 -11.08 -1.17
N GLY A 509 -8.46 -11.74 -2.05
CA GLY A 509 -7.03 -11.46 -2.27
C GLY A 509 -6.06 -12.28 -1.42
N PHE A 510 -6.53 -12.99 -0.39
CA PHE A 510 -5.68 -13.65 0.61
C PHE A 510 -5.23 -15.06 0.19
N LEU A 511 -4.04 -15.46 0.65
CA LEU A 511 -3.48 -16.80 0.51
C LEU A 511 -4.44 -17.88 1.02
N ILE A 512 -4.98 -17.70 2.23
CA ILE A 512 -5.88 -18.68 2.85
C ILE A 512 -7.18 -18.89 2.05
N SER A 513 -7.69 -17.85 1.41
CA SER A 513 -8.92 -17.88 0.61
C SER A 513 -8.71 -18.62 -0.71
N TRP A 514 -7.54 -18.43 -1.33
CA TRP A 514 -7.15 -19.21 -2.50
C TRP A 514 -6.85 -20.68 -2.12
N ALA A 515 -6.12 -20.93 -1.04
CA ALA A 515 -5.82 -22.29 -0.58
C ALA A 515 -7.11 -23.09 -0.27
N ASN A 516 -8.09 -22.47 0.40
CA ASN A 516 -9.40 -23.06 0.65
C ASN A 516 -10.15 -23.41 -0.66
N SER A 517 -10.03 -22.58 -1.71
CA SER A 517 -10.67 -22.85 -3.02
C SER A 517 -10.15 -24.11 -3.73
N ILE A 518 -8.93 -24.57 -3.42
CA ILE A 518 -8.36 -25.82 -3.94
C ILE A 518 -8.44 -26.99 -2.94
N GLY A 519 -9.25 -26.87 -1.88
CA GLY A 519 -9.47 -27.92 -0.90
C GLY A 519 -8.33 -28.10 0.11
N VAL A 520 -7.54 -27.06 0.38
CA VAL A 520 -6.62 -26.99 1.52
C VAL A 520 -7.33 -26.30 2.68
N ARG A 521 -7.43 -26.96 3.84
CA ARG A 521 -8.02 -26.32 5.04
C ARG A 521 -7.04 -25.27 5.56
N ALA A 522 -7.41 -23.99 5.47
CA ALA A 522 -6.47 -22.89 5.64
C ALA A 522 -6.94 -21.89 6.70
N ALA A 523 -6.04 -21.47 7.59
CA ALA A 523 -6.30 -20.41 8.56
C ALA A 523 -5.12 -19.43 8.65
N LEU A 524 -5.45 -18.16 8.83
CA LEU A 524 -4.53 -17.06 9.12
C LEU A 524 -4.52 -16.83 10.62
N ILE A 525 -3.33 -16.79 11.20
CA ILE A 525 -3.12 -16.62 12.64
C ILE A 525 -2.29 -15.36 12.88
N GLU A 526 -2.84 -14.42 13.63
CA GLU A 526 -2.18 -13.20 14.08
C GLU A 526 -1.69 -13.39 15.51
N LEU A 527 -0.39 -13.32 15.74
CA LEU A 527 0.17 -13.41 17.09
C LEU A 527 -0.23 -12.19 17.96
N PRO A 528 -0.10 -12.27 19.30
CA PRO A 528 -0.70 -11.27 20.19
C PRO A 528 -0.20 -9.83 20.01
N GLN A 529 -1.13 -8.87 20.07
CA GLN A 529 -0.89 -7.41 20.03
C GLN A 529 -0.07 -6.86 21.21
N SER A 530 0.32 -7.72 22.16
CA SER A 530 1.20 -7.38 23.28
C SER A 530 2.69 -7.55 22.98
N CYS A 531 3.06 -8.08 21.80
CA CYS A 531 4.44 -8.27 21.41
C CYS A 531 5.02 -7.05 20.70
N TYR A 532 6.08 -6.44 21.25
CA TYR A 532 6.79 -5.29 20.65
C TYR A 532 8.30 -5.56 20.48
N SER A 533 8.75 -6.78 20.79
CA SER A 533 10.15 -7.18 20.69
C SER A 533 10.32 -8.71 20.67
N HIS A 534 11.50 -9.17 20.24
CA HIS A 534 11.92 -10.57 20.40
C HIS A 534 11.82 -11.05 21.87
N SER A 535 12.15 -10.17 22.83
CA SER A 535 12.07 -10.48 24.27
C SER A 535 10.65 -10.83 24.70
N ASP A 536 9.64 -10.16 24.13
CA ASP A 536 8.22 -10.42 24.46
C ASP A 536 7.75 -11.76 23.90
N ALA A 537 8.16 -12.10 22.68
CA ALA A 537 7.88 -13.41 22.07
C ALA A 537 8.55 -14.56 22.84
N VAL A 538 9.78 -14.36 23.34
CA VAL A 538 10.51 -15.32 24.19
C VAL A 538 9.83 -15.46 25.56
N ASN A 539 9.54 -14.35 26.25
CA ASN A 539 8.88 -14.35 27.56
C ASN A 539 7.46 -14.92 27.50
N GLY A 540 6.71 -14.58 26.44
CA GLY A 540 5.40 -15.15 26.11
C GLY A 540 5.45 -16.61 25.64
N ARG A 541 6.66 -17.16 25.40
CA ARG A 541 6.94 -18.53 24.95
C ARG A 541 6.27 -18.88 23.61
N TYR A 542 6.25 -17.95 22.66
CA TYR A 542 5.48 -18.06 21.42
C TYR A 542 5.87 -19.27 20.58
N LEU A 543 7.19 -19.55 20.42
CA LEU A 543 7.66 -20.77 19.75
C LEU A 543 7.09 -22.05 20.39
N GLN A 544 7.14 -22.17 21.73
CA GLN A 544 6.59 -23.35 22.42
C GLN A 544 5.06 -23.46 22.25
N LYS A 545 4.35 -22.34 22.27
CA LYS A 545 2.90 -22.29 21.98
C LYS A 545 2.59 -22.75 20.56
N CYS A 546 3.37 -22.33 19.55
CA CYS A 546 3.21 -22.78 18.17
C CYS A 546 3.56 -24.28 18.02
N ILE A 547 4.62 -24.77 18.66
CA ILE A 547 4.96 -26.21 18.72
C ILE A 547 3.79 -27.00 19.31
N ASN A 548 3.20 -26.55 20.42
CA ASN A 548 2.05 -27.20 21.04
C ASN A 548 0.82 -27.21 20.11
N ALA A 549 0.50 -26.07 19.47
CA ALA A 549 -0.63 -25.95 18.56
C ALA A 549 -0.49 -26.90 17.35
N VAL A 550 0.69 -26.93 16.71
CA VAL A 550 0.97 -27.86 15.61
C VAL A 550 0.96 -29.31 16.08
N THR A 551 1.54 -29.62 17.25
CA THR A 551 1.54 -30.98 17.83
C THR A 551 0.12 -31.51 18.03
N ASN A 552 -0.78 -30.67 18.55
CA ASN A 552 -2.20 -31.00 18.74
C ASN A 552 -2.92 -31.21 17.40
N LEU A 553 -2.66 -30.38 16.39
CA LEU A 553 -3.24 -30.53 15.04
C LEU A 553 -2.79 -31.81 14.33
N ILE A 554 -1.52 -32.22 14.50
CA ILE A 554 -0.97 -33.42 13.86
C ILE A 554 -1.15 -34.70 14.68
N GLY A 555 -1.85 -34.65 15.83
CA GLY A 555 -2.17 -35.82 16.66
C GLY A 555 -0.99 -36.38 17.46
N GLY A 556 0.03 -35.56 17.77
CA GLY A 556 1.20 -35.99 18.52
C GLY A 556 0.90 -36.24 20.00
N SER A 557 1.23 -37.45 20.49
CA SER A 557 1.07 -37.83 21.90
C SER A 557 2.10 -37.16 22.80
N GLY A 558 1.84 -35.90 23.17
CA GLY A 558 2.61 -35.16 24.17
C GLY A 558 2.51 -35.80 25.56
N GLY A 559 3.47 -36.66 25.89
CA GLY A 559 3.82 -37.19 27.22
C GLY A 559 2.72 -37.22 28.29
N SER A 560 1.93 -38.31 28.33
CA SER A 560 0.96 -38.53 29.41
C SER A 560 1.62 -38.83 30.76
N SER A 561 1.91 -37.80 31.55
CA SER A 561 2.19 -37.96 32.98
C SER A 561 0.88 -38.25 33.72
N SER A 562 0.63 -39.52 34.06
CA SER A 562 -0.57 -39.96 34.76
C SER A 562 -0.67 -39.34 36.17
N GLY A 563 -1.69 -38.50 36.41
CA GLY A 563 -1.80 -37.76 37.68
C GLY A 563 -3.14 -37.07 37.93
N GLY A 564 -4.23 -37.85 38.08
CA GLY A 564 -5.52 -37.35 38.54
C GLY A 564 -6.44 -36.79 37.45
N SER A 565 -7.74 -37.10 37.55
CA SER A 565 -8.78 -36.54 36.70
C SER A 565 -9.32 -35.24 37.30
N SER A 566 -8.74 -34.10 36.93
CA SER A 566 -9.41 -32.80 37.07
C SER A 566 -9.90 -32.33 35.71
N SER A 567 -11.19 -31.96 35.62
CA SER A 567 -11.71 -31.21 34.46
C SER A 567 -10.90 -29.93 34.26
N SER A 568 -10.77 -29.47 33.02
CA SER A 568 -10.22 -28.16 32.73
C SER A 568 -11.23 -27.05 33.04
N ASP A 569 -10.73 -25.88 33.43
CA ASP A 569 -11.54 -24.67 33.53
C ASP A 569 -12.09 -24.30 32.14
N ILE A 570 -13.41 -24.19 32.03
CA ILE A 570 -14.10 -23.65 30.86
C ILE A 570 -14.45 -22.20 31.17
N THR A 571 -14.04 -21.25 30.31
CA THR A 571 -14.34 -19.82 30.50
C THR A 571 -15.85 -19.61 30.64
N TYR A 572 -16.25 -18.96 31.74
CA TYR A 572 -17.64 -18.73 32.10
C TYR A 572 -17.70 -17.42 32.88
N ILE A 573 -17.93 -16.32 32.16
CA ILE A 573 -17.99 -14.98 32.75
C ILE A 573 -19.42 -14.71 33.21
N SER A 574 -19.61 -14.52 34.51
CA SER A 574 -20.91 -14.22 35.11
C SER A 574 -20.71 -13.58 36.48
N ASN A 575 -21.65 -12.75 36.93
CA ASN A 575 -21.73 -12.37 38.34
C ASN A 575 -22.79 -13.25 39.03
N GLY A 576 -22.58 -13.52 40.31
CA GLY A 576 -23.52 -14.28 41.11
C GLY A 576 -23.55 -13.85 42.57
N GLU A 577 -24.57 -14.34 43.28
CA GLU A 577 -24.82 -14.09 44.70
C GLU A 577 -24.77 -15.40 45.47
N VAL A 578 -24.11 -15.42 46.62
CA VAL A 578 -24.05 -16.61 47.49
C VAL A 578 -25.41 -16.86 48.14
N ILE A 579 -26.00 -18.02 47.87
CA ILE A 579 -27.33 -18.42 48.35
C ILE A 579 -27.33 -19.79 49.04
N ASN A 580 -28.39 -20.06 49.81
CA ASN A 580 -28.62 -21.31 50.54
C ASN A 580 -27.54 -21.64 51.59
N VAL A 581 -26.90 -20.62 52.17
CA VAL A 581 -25.84 -20.74 53.18
C VAL A 581 -26.34 -20.28 54.54
N GLN A 582 -26.22 -21.12 55.57
CA GLN A 582 -26.61 -20.77 56.95
C GLN A 582 -25.44 -20.28 57.82
N SER A 583 -24.20 -20.55 57.40
CA SER A 583 -22.98 -20.13 58.11
C SER A 583 -21.99 -19.49 57.14
N PHE A 584 -21.28 -20.29 56.34
CA PHE A 584 -20.36 -19.82 55.32
C PHE A 584 -20.17 -20.85 54.19
N LEU A 585 -19.87 -20.36 52.99
CA LEU A 585 -19.40 -21.12 51.84
C LEU A 585 -17.88 -21.06 51.80
N ASN A 586 -17.20 -22.22 51.79
CA ASN A 586 -15.75 -22.29 51.69
C ASN A 586 -15.28 -22.00 50.27
N VAL A 587 -14.36 -21.04 50.12
CA VAL A 587 -13.61 -20.78 48.88
C VAL A 587 -12.36 -21.64 48.90
N ARG A 588 -12.13 -22.46 47.86
CA ARG A 588 -11.08 -23.49 47.85
C ARG A 588 -10.00 -23.25 46.79
N LYS A 589 -8.83 -23.87 46.96
CA LYS A 589 -7.71 -23.80 45.98
C LYS A 589 -8.00 -24.46 44.63
N GLY A 590 -8.96 -25.38 44.58
CA GLY A 590 -9.29 -26.16 43.39
C GLY A 590 -10.75 -26.63 43.37
N PRO A 591 -11.22 -27.17 42.23
CA PRO A 591 -12.61 -27.55 41.99
C PRO A 591 -12.96 -28.90 42.65
N GLY A 592 -13.02 -28.93 43.98
CA GLY A 592 -13.35 -30.13 44.74
C GLY A 592 -13.35 -29.90 46.25
N THR A 593 -14.03 -30.77 47.01
CA THR A 593 -14.07 -30.75 48.48
C THR A 593 -12.72 -31.02 49.15
N ASP A 594 -11.80 -31.61 48.40
CA ASP A 594 -10.56 -32.17 48.92
C ASP A 594 -9.40 -31.15 48.80
N TYR A 595 -9.63 -30.02 48.12
CA TYR A 595 -8.72 -28.88 48.08
C TYR A 595 -8.90 -27.99 49.30
N ASP A 596 -7.79 -27.50 49.87
CA ASP A 596 -7.78 -26.58 51.00
C ASP A 596 -8.77 -25.42 50.85
N SER A 597 -9.45 -25.08 51.94
CA SER A 597 -10.14 -23.80 52.06
C SER A 597 -9.11 -22.67 52.22
N ILE A 598 -9.26 -21.61 51.43
CA ILE A 598 -8.45 -20.39 51.44
C ILE A 598 -9.25 -19.15 51.84
N GLY A 599 -10.53 -19.33 52.15
CA GLY A 599 -11.42 -18.24 52.50
C GLY A 599 -12.86 -18.69 52.67
N GLN A 600 -13.69 -17.75 53.09
CA GLN A 600 -15.11 -17.95 53.34
C GLN A 600 -15.90 -16.81 52.71
N LEU A 601 -17.15 -17.11 52.35
CA LEU A 601 -18.18 -16.18 51.89
C LEU A 601 -19.46 -16.44 52.69
N HIS A 602 -20.28 -15.42 52.88
CA HIS A 602 -21.53 -15.47 53.63
C HIS A 602 -22.74 -15.36 52.69
N GLN A 603 -23.93 -15.65 53.22
CA GLN A 603 -25.19 -15.50 52.51
C GLN A 603 -25.38 -14.05 52.02
N GLY A 604 -25.56 -13.87 50.70
CA GLY A 604 -25.68 -12.57 50.05
C GLY A 604 -24.38 -12.01 49.46
N ASP A 605 -23.20 -12.61 49.71
CA ASP A 605 -21.94 -12.13 49.15
C ASP A 605 -21.95 -12.21 47.61
N LYS A 606 -21.50 -11.14 46.95
CA LYS A 606 -21.39 -11.07 45.49
C LYS A 606 -20.04 -11.56 44.99
N VAL A 607 -20.06 -12.39 43.95
CA VAL A 607 -18.86 -12.98 43.34
C VAL A 607 -18.84 -12.79 41.83
N SER A 608 -17.66 -12.46 41.29
CA SER A 608 -17.41 -12.49 39.84
C SER A 608 -16.79 -13.83 39.46
N ILE A 609 -17.56 -14.63 38.73
CA ILE A 609 -17.18 -15.92 38.17
C ILE A 609 -16.42 -15.66 36.86
N VAL A 610 -15.29 -16.35 36.69
CA VAL A 610 -14.43 -16.25 35.50
C VAL A 610 -14.33 -17.58 34.72
N ALA A 611 -14.59 -18.71 35.38
CA ALA A 611 -14.64 -20.03 34.74
C ALA A 611 -15.56 -20.98 35.51
N LYS A 612 -15.99 -22.05 34.84
CA LYS A 612 -16.65 -23.20 35.45
C LYS A 612 -15.85 -24.47 35.22
N ASN A 613 -15.78 -25.32 36.23
CA ASN A 613 -15.07 -26.59 36.24
C ASN A 613 -15.97 -27.66 36.85
N GLY A 614 -16.71 -28.39 36.00
CA GLY A 614 -17.79 -29.29 36.44
C GLY A 614 -18.91 -28.53 37.16
N THR A 615 -19.09 -28.79 38.45
CA THR A 615 -20.01 -28.08 39.36
C THR A 615 -19.34 -26.98 40.19
N TRP A 616 -18.09 -26.61 39.90
CA TRP A 616 -17.38 -25.55 40.61
C TRP A 616 -17.27 -24.29 39.77
N TYR A 617 -17.60 -23.13 40.35
CA TYR A 617 -17.29 -21.82 39.79
C TYR A 617 -15.94 -21.35 40.30
N LYS A 618 -15.06 -20.96 39.37
CA LYS A 618 -13.83 -20.23 39.65
C LYS A 618 -14.17 -18.75 39.77
N ILE A 619 -13.95 -18.18 40.94
CA ILE A 619 -14.25 -16.79 41.27
C ILE A 619 -12.96 -16.00 41.50
N LYS A 620 -13.00 -14.69 41.25
CA LYS A 620 -11.95 -13.78 41.73
C LYS A 620 -12.05 -13.65 43.25
N TYR A 621 -10.95 -13.88 43.97
CA TYR A 621 -10.93 -13.85 45.43
C TYR A 621 -9.59 -13.32 45.96
N GLY A 622 -9.63 -12.26 46.77
CA GLY A 622 -8.45 -11.53 47.19
C GLY A 622 -7.63 -11.01 46.00
N SER A 623 -6.31 -11.23 46.03
CA SER A 623 -5.38 -10.91 44.93
C SER A 623 -5.33 -11.98 43.82
N GLY A 624 -6.15 -13.04 43.89
CA GLY A 624 -6.11 -14.16 42.96
C GLY A 624 -7.47 -14.78 42.69
N TYR A 625 -7.53 -16.11 42.68
CA TYR A 625 -8.73 -16.88 42.35
C TYR A 625 -8.94 -18.02 43.34
N GLY A 626 -10.19 -18.41 43.53
CA GLY A 626 -10.60 -19.60 44.27
C GLY A 626 -11.84 -20.23 43.68
N TYR A 627 -12.25 -21.38 44.21
CA TYR A 627 -13.38 -22.16 43.69
C TYR A 627 -14.48 -22.31 44.73
N VAL A 628 -15.74 -22.22 44.28
CA VAL A 628 -16.95 -22.41 45.09
C VAL A 628 -17.93 -23.32 44.34
N HIS A 629 -18.75 -24.09 45.05
CA HIS A 629 -19.69 -25.02 44.42
C HIS A 629 -20.92 -24.28 43.88
N SER A 630 -21.39 -24.63 42.66
CA SER A 630 -22.37 -23.86 41.91
C SER A 630 -23.72 -23.73 42.60
N ASP A 631 -24.11 -24.72 43.39
CA ASP A 631 -25.44 -24.83 44.00
C ASP A 631 -25.67 -23.79 45.11
N PHE A 632 -24.58 -23.16 45.57
CA PHE A 632 -24.58 -22.07 46.54
C PHE A 632 -24.33 -20.70 45.88
N VAL A 633 -24.35 -20.60 44.55
CA VAL A 633 -24.19 -19.34 43.83
C VAL A 633 -25.30 -19.18 42.80
N LYS A 634 -26.19 -18.20 43.03
CA LYS A 634 -27.21 -17.80 42.07
C LYS A 634 -26.58 -16.90 41.01
N ASN A 635 -26.51 -17.36 39.77
CA ASN A 635 -26.05 -16.54 38.66
C ASN A 635 -27.13 -15.54 38.24
N ASP A 636 -26.71 -14.34 37.85
CA ASP A 636 -27.58 -13.37 37.18
C ASP A 636 -27.54 -13.65 35.66
N THR A 637 -28.61 -14.26 35.14
CA THR A 637 -28.60 -15.03 33.86
C THR A 637 -28.62 -14.17 32.59
N VAL A 638 -27.72 -14.48 31.65
CA VAL A 638 -27.95 -14.28 30.20
C VAL A 638 -28.30 -15.64 29.58
N LEU A 639 -29.28 -15.66 28.67
CA LEU A 639 -29.90 -16.91 28.19
C LEU A 639 -28.96 -17.77 27.33
N PRO A 640 -29.01 -19.11 27.45
CA PRO A 640 -28.19 -20.01 26.64
C PRO A 640 -28.80 -20.23 25.24
N ILE A 641 -27.94 -20.48 24.26
CA ILE A 641 -28.32 -21.07 22.97
C ILE A 641 -27.44 -22.30 22.73
N THR A 642 -28.08 -23.45 22.57
CA THR A 642 -27.48 -24.71 22.10
C THR A 642 -28.31 -25.25 20.94
N PRO A 643 -27.74 -26.05 20.01
CA PRO A 643 -28.29 -26.14 18.66
C PRO A 643 -29.40 -27.19 18.49
N GLU A 644 -30.61 -26.75 18.13
CA GLU A 644 -31.55 -27.35 17.15
C GLU A 644 -32.93 -26.65 17.24
N GLU A 645 -33.43 -26.06 16.13
CA GLU A 645 -34.82 -25.62 15.82
C GLU A 645 -34.76 -24.63 14.62
N ASN A 646 -35.81 -24.29 13.85
CA ASN A 646 -36.94 -25.04 13.27
C ASN A 646 -37.43 -24.18 12.07
N ASP A 647 -37.80 -24.77 10.92
CA ASP A 647 -38.06 -23.96 9.70
C ASP A 647 -39.41 -23.22 9.70
N LYS A 648 -40.34 -23.55 10.59
CA LYS A 648 -41.66 -22.91 10.66
C LYS A 648 -41.61 -21.43 11.06
N ASP A 649 -40.71 -21.05 11.95
CA ASP A 649 -40.63 -19.66 12.43
C ASP A 649 -39.95 -18.74 11.42
N LYS A 650 -39.04 -19.28 10.61
CA LYS A 650 -38.53 -18.60 9.40
C LYS A 650 -39.66 -18.33 8.41
N GLU A 651 -40.53 -19.31 8.16
CA GLU A 651 -41.69 -19.16 7.26
C GLU A 651 -42.68 -18.10 7.79
N GLN A 652 -42.95 -18.06 9.11
CA GLN A 652 -43.88 -17.08 9.68
C GLN A 652 -43.31 -15.65 9.68
N ALA A 653 -42.01 -15.48 9.95
CA ALA A 653 -41.34 -14.17 9.85
C ALA A 653 -41.27 -13.68 8.39
N LYS A 654 -40.88 -14.57 7.46
CA LYS A 654 -40.84 -14.34 6.00
C LYS A 654 -42.20 -13.90 5.46
N ASN A 655 -43.30 -14.56 5.85
CA ASN A 655 -44.62 -14.22 5.34
C ASN A 655 -45.09 -12.82 5.80
N LYS A 656 -44.82 -12.42 7.06
CA LYS A 656 -45.07 -11.04 7.52
C LYS A 656 -44.23 -10.00 6.78
N ALA A 657 -42.95 -10.29 6.53
CA ALA A 657 -42.08 -9.38 5.75
C ALA A 657 -42.54 -9.24 4.29
N ILE A 658 -43.01 -10.33 3.66
CA ILE A 658 -43.53 -10.32 2.29
C ILE A 658 -44.86 -9.55 2.19
N GLU A 659 -45.74 -9.64 3.19
CA GLU A 659 -47.00 -8.88 3.24
C GLU A 659 -46.76 -7.37 3.43
N TYR A 660 -45.78 -7.00 4.25
CA TYR A 660 -45.37 -5.61 4.47
C TYR A 660 -44.81 -4.97 3.18
N VAL A 661 -43.89 -5.65 2.50
CA VAL A 661 -43.29 -5.20 1.22
C VAL A 661 -44.30 -5.22 0.06
N LYS A 662 -45.44 -5.91 0.20
CA LYS A 662 -46.47 -6.07 -0.85
C LYS A 662 -47.35 -4.86 -1.11
N ASN A 663 -47.65 -4.09 -0.07
CA ASN A 663 -48.65 -3.02 -0.13
C ASN A 663 -48.08 -1.66 -0.55
N ILE A 664 -46.79 -1.43 -0.29
CA ILE A 664 -46.17 -0.10 -0.45
C ILE A 664 -46.06 0.28 -1.94
N ILE A 665 -46.11 -0.69 -2.87
CA ILE A 665 -45.52 -0.56 -4.21
C ILE A 665 -46.03 -1.65 -5.24
N GLY A 666 -45.77 -1.58 -6.57
CA GLY A 666 -46.60 -2.24 -7.64
C GLY A 666 -46.15 -3.36 -8.65
N THR A 667 -44.87 -3.71 -8.92
CA THR A 667 -44.37 -4.59 -10.05
C THR A 667 -43.45 -5.80 -9.66
N GLU A 668 -42.31 -6.08 -10.32
CA GLU A 668 -41.43 -7.26 -10.06
C GLU A 668 -39.90 -7.06 -10.34
N ILE A 669 -39.02 -7.08 -9.31
CA ILE A 669 -37.51 -7.12 -9.36
C ILE A 669 -36.91 -8.37 -8.65
N LYS A 670 -36.41 -9.40 -9.36
CA LYS A 670 -36.19 -10.76 -8.77
C LYS A 670 -35.00 -10.86 -7.78
N LEU A 671 -35.27 -10.56 -6.52
CA LEU A 671 -34.40 -10.91 -5.39
C LEU A 671 -34.60 -12.40 -4.97
N PRO A 672 -33.52 -13.17 -4.74
CA PRO A 672 -33.61 -14.52 -4.18
C PRO A 672 -33.91 -14.43 -2.67
N PHE A 673 -35.07 -14.81 -2.14
CA PHE A 673 -36.12 -15.66 -2.73
C PHE A 673 -37.55 -15.16 -2.43
N ASN A 674 -38.17 -14.52 -3.42
CA ASN A 674 -39.63 -14.49 -3.72
C ASN A 674 -40.59 -13.84 -2.66
N THR A 675 -41.55 -12.96 -2.96
CA THR A 675 -41.92 -12.25 -4.22
C THR A 675 -42.96 -11.12 -3.91
N TYR A 676 -42.55 -9.85 -4.10
CA TYR A 676 -43.26 -8.70 -4.73
C TYR A 676 -44.53 -8.07 -4.17
N LYS A 677 -44.70 -6.74 -4.26
CA LYS A 677 -44.38 -5.79 -5.38
C LYS A 677 -44.05 -4.36 -4.83
N THR A 678 -43.33 -3.32 -5.33
CA THR A 678 -42.47 -2.83 -6.47
C THR A 678 -42.90 -1.58 -7.38
N ILE A 679 -42.93 -0.31 -6.90
CA ILE A 679 -43.24 1.03 -7.51
C ILE A 679 -44.71 1.51 -7.70
N ILE A 680 -45.06 2.67 -7.11
CA ILE A 680 -46.01 3.73 -7.58
C ILE A 680 -45.33 5.09 -7.29
N ASP A 681 -45.46 6.09 -8.17
CA ASP A 681 -44.96 7.49 -8.08
C ASP A 681 -43.46 7.71 -7.69
N GLY A 682 -42.66 6.65 -7.71
CA GLY A 682 -41.18 6.71 -7.69
C GLY A 682 -40.55 6.88 -6.31
N ILE A 683 -41.32 6.85 -5.22
CA ILE A 683 -40.81 6.89 -3.85
C ILE A 683 -40.51 5.45 -3.37
N VAL A 684 -39.38 5.28 -2.67
CA VAL A 684 -38.99 4.04 -1.99
C VAL A 684 -38.55 4.39 -0.57
N GLU A 685 -39.48 4.32 0.37
CA GLU A 685 -39.17 4.38 1.80
C GLU A 685 -38.84 2.98 2.34
N ILE A 686 -37.88 2.91 3.27
CA ILE A 686 -37.48 1.70 3.99
C ILE A 686 -37.22 2.14 5.44
N ASP A 687 -38.07 1.68 6.37
CA ASP A 687 -38.08 2.15 7.76
C ASP A 687 -37.89 1.00 8.77
N PHE A 688 -37.17 1.26 9.86
CA PHE A 688 -36.81 0.31 10.92
C PHE A 688 -36.56 1.04 12.26
N LYS A 689 -37.42 0.85 13.29
CA LYS A 689 -37.27 1.46 14.63
C LYS A 689 -37.43 0.46 15.79
N TYR A 690 -36.60 0.61 16.85
CA TYR A 690 -36.83 0.10 18.23
C TYR A 690 -35.90 0.79 19.27
N GLY A 691 -36.47 1.50 20.27
CA GLY A 691 -35.75 2.26 21.32
C GLY A 691 -36.61 2.64 22.54
N LEU A 692 -36.02 3.39 23.51
CA LEU A 692 -36.57 4.07 24.72
C LEU A 692 -35.36 4.52 25.63
N ASN A 693 -35.34 5.57 26.46
CA ASN A 693 -35.81 6.97 26.37
C ASN A 693 -35.17 7.86 27.49
N SER A 694 -35.32 9.20 27.40
CA SER A 694 -35.03 10.28 28.40
C SER A 694 -33.55 10.70 28.63
N TYR A 695 -33.18 11.99 28.82
CA TYR A 695 -33.86 13.31 28.64
C TYR A 695 -32.81 14.40 28.31
N ILE A 696 -33.16 15.44 27.52
CA ILE A 696 -32.21 16.43 26.94
C ILE A 696 -32.79 17.87 26.89
N PHE A 697 -31.94 18.91 26.83
CA PHE A 697 -32.30 20.32 26.59
C PHE A 697 -32.62 20.62 25.10
N PRO A 698 -33.61 21.47 24.77
CA PRO A 698 -34.11 21.62 23.41
C PRO A 698 -33.40 22.67 22.52
N ASP A 699 -33.72 22.61 21.23
CA ASP A 699 -33.66 23.65 20.18
C ASP A 699 -32.29 24.23 19.75
N ALA A 700 -31.62 23.53 18.81
CA ALA A 700 -30.60 24.13 17.93
C ALA A 700 -30.52 23.40 16.56
N ALA A 701 -31.15 23.94 15.51
CA ALA A 701 -31.09 23.39 14.16
C ALA A 701 -29.69 23.53 13.53
N ILE A 702 -29.14 22.44 12.98
CA ILE A 702 -27.81 22.39 12.35
C ILE A 702 -27.96 22.34 10.83
N ASN A 703 -27.59 23.44 10.15
CA ASN A 703 -27.73 23.59 8.71
C ASN A 703 -26.37 23.56 8.01
N LEU A 704 -26.16 22.55 7.15
CA LEU A 704 -24.91 22.30 6.42
C LEU A 704 -25.17 22.20 4.89
N ASN A 705 -24.36 22.90 4.09
CA ASN A 705 -24.34 22.79 2.63
C ASN A 705 -23.16 21.93 2.16
N ILE A 706 -23.27 21.30 0.98
CA ILE A 706 -22.12 20.88 0.19
C ILE A 706 -21.93 21.85 -0.97
N GLU A 707 -20.78 22.52 -1.00
CA GLU A 707 -20.36 23.42 -2.07
C GLU A 707 -18.94 23.05 -2.50
N GLU A 708 -18.72 22.85 -3.81
CA GLU A 708 -17.41 22.41 -4.37
C GLU A 708 -16.86 21.13 -3.71
N GLY A 709 -17.75 20.17 -3.37
CA GLY A 709 -17.39 18.93 -2.67
C GLY A 709 -16.94 19.13 -1.20
N LYS A 710 -17.25 20.28 -0.58
CA LYS A 710 -16.88 20.57 0.83
C LYS A 710 -18.13 20.90 1.65
N LEU A 711 -18.21 20.30 2.83
CA LEU A 711 -19.20 20.66 3.84
C LEU A 711 -18.90 22.07 4.40
N LYS A 712 -19.89 22.96 4.33
CA LYS A 712 -19.89 24.31 4.92
C LYS A 712 -21.08 24.43 5.88
N ALA A 713 -20.96 25.27 6.90
CA ALA A 713 -22.02 25.49 7.88
C ALA A 713 -22.64 26.88 7.76
N ASN A 714 -23.97 26.93 7.73
CA ASN A 714 -24.73 28.16 7.50
C ASN A 714 -25.09 28.90 8.81
N ASN A 715 -24.77 28.32 9.97
CA ASN A 715 -24.98 28.92 11.29
C ASN A 715 -23.90 28.47 12.30
N ASN A 716 -23.90 29.09 13.49
CA ASN A 716 -22.87 28.85 14.51
C ASN A 716 -22.93 27.42 15.09
N ALA A 717 -24.12 26.82 15.20
CA ALA A 717 -24.28 25.43 15.65
C ALA A 717 -23.63 24.44 14.66
N GLY A 718 -23.85 24.65 13.35
CA GLY A 718 -23.20 23.87 12.30
C GLY A 718 -21.68 24.05 12.27
N ASN A 719 -21.16 25.25 12.52
CA ASN A 719 -19.72 25.47 12.59
C ASN A 719 -19.09 24.69 13.76
N LEU A 720 -19.74 24.69 14.93
CA LEU A 720 -19.32 23.89 16.07
C LEU A 720 -19.38 22.38 15.75
N MET A 721 -20.43 21.92 15.07
CA MET A 721 -20.57 20.53 14.61
C MET A 721 -19.48 20.13 13.61
N LEU A 722 -19.11 21.00 12.67
CA LEU A 722 -17.99 20.73 11.74
C LEU A 722 -16.64 20.64 12.46
N MET A 723 -16.41 21.45 13.50
CA MET A 723 -15.21 21.34 14.35
C MET A 723 -15.18 20.00 15.11
N PHE A 724 -16.30 19.59 15.71
CA PHE A 724 -16.42 18.28 16.36
C PHE A 724 -16.21 17.13 15.38
N LEU A 725 -16.82 17.20 14.19
CA LEU A 725 -16.68 16.19 13.14
C LEU A 725 -15.24 16.10 12.60
N ASP A 726 -14.52 17.20 12.47
CA ASP A 726 -13.09 17.18 12.08
C ASP A 726 -12.20 16.55 13.16
N ILE A 727 -12.44 16.87 14.44
CA ILE A 727 -11.76 16.23 15.57
C ILE A 727 -12.06 14.71 15.60
N TYR A 728 -13.32 14.31 15.43
CA TYR A 728 -13.70 12.89 15.37
C TYR A 728 -13.16 12.18 14.12
N LYS A 729 -13.13 12.86 12.97
CA LYS A 729 -12.54 12.35 11.71
C LYS A 729 -11.01 12.15 11.82
N LYS A 730 -10.34 12.91 12.68
CA LYS A 730 -8.92 12.72 13.01
C LYS A 730 -8.69 11.54 13.97
N LYS A 731 -9.63 11.26 14.89
CA LYS A 731 -9.51 10.18 15.90
C LYS A 731 -10.16 8.84 15.53
N ASN A 732 -11.14 8.81 14.61
CA ASN A 732 -11.90 7.60 14.26
C ASN A 732 -11.81 7.27 12.75
N PRO A 733 -11.10 6.19 12.35
CA PRO A 733 -10.94 5.81 10.94
C PRO A 733 -12.24 5.44 10.21
N LEU A 734 -13.22 4.85 10.89
CA LEU A 734 -14.49 4.44 10.27
C LEU A 734 -15.34 5.64 9.90
N VAL A 735 -15.46 6.63 10.80
CA VAL A 735 -16.14 7.91 10.51
C VAL A 735 -15.43 8.65 9.38
N ARG A 736 -14.09 8.64 9.35
CA ARG A 736 -13.29 9.22 8.26
C ARG A 736 -13.54 8.53 6.90
N PHE A 737 -13.65 7.21 6.89
CA PHE A 737 -13.97 6.44 5.68
C PHE A 737 -15.39 6.74 5.16
N LEU A 738 -16.39 6.68 6.05
CA LEU A 738 -17.79 6.91 5.70
C LEU A 738 -18.03 8.32 5.16
N LEU A 739 -17.58 9.37 5.88
CA LEU A 739 -17.74 10.76 5.43
C LEU A 739 -17.06 11.00 4.08
N ASN A 740 -15.86 10.47 3.86
CA ASN A 740 -15.17 10.60 2.57
C ASN A 740 -15.95 9.90 1.45
N LYS A 741 -16.44 8.67 1.66
CA LYS A 741 -17.22 7.92 0.66
C LYS A 741 -18.60 8.52 0.37
N LEU A 742 -19.17 9.29 1.30
CA LEU A 742 -20.40 10.05 1.10
C LEU A 742 -20.15 11.28 0.19
N ILE A 743 -19.13 12.08 0.53
CA ILE A 743 -18.75 13.31 -0.20
C ILE A 743 -18.34 12.99 -1.65
N TYR A 744 -17.60 11.91 -1.89
CA TYR A 744 -17.19 11.47 -3.23
C TYR A 744 -18.33 11.02 -4.17
N LYS A 745 -19.60 11.10 -3.75
CA LYS A 745 -20.78 10.71 -4.54
C LYS A 745 -21.78 11.85 -4.80
N ILE A 746 -21.56 13.04 -4.25
CA ILE A 746 -22.53 14.14 -4.28
C ILE A 746 -21.80 15.44 -4.65
N GLU A 747 -21.96 15.88 -5.91
CA GLU A 747 -21.32 17.11 -6.40
C GLU A 747 -22.11 18.37 -5.97
N GLU A 748 -23.45 18.30 -5.97
CA GLU A 748 -24.36 19.31 -5.40
C GLU A 748 -25.50 18.64 -4.62
N GLY A 749 -25.88 19.23 -3.48
CA GLY A 749 -27.02 18.78 -2.66
C GLY A 749 -27.06 19.40 -1.26
N GLU A 750 -28.22 19.32 -0.61
CA GLU A 750 -28.39 19.69 0.80
C GLU A 750 -28.27 18.42 1.68
N ILE A 751 -27.57 18.51 2.82
CA ILE A 751 -27.56 17.46 3.84
C ILE A 751 -28.04 18.05 5.17
N SER A 752 -29.29 17.78 5.51
CA SER A 752 -29.86 18.09 6.82
C SER A 752 -29.55 16.95 7.79
N ILE A 753 -28.66 17.19 8.74
CA ILE A 753 -28.36 16.27 9.85
C ILE A 753 -29.24 16.67 11.03
N GLU A 754 -30.41 16.05 11.14
CA GLU A 754 -31.32 16.27 12.26
C GLU A 754 -31.04 15.23 13.36
N ILE A 755 -30.36 15.68 14.41
CA ILE A 755 -30.18 14.88 15.62
C ILE A 755 -31.48 14.99 16.42
N ASN A 756 -32.34 13.99 16.38
CA ASN A 756 -33.55 13.94 17.20
C ASN A 756 -33.14 13.46 18.62
N PRO A 757 -33.04 14.36 19.62
CA PRO A 757 -32.44 14.00 20.89
C PRO A 757 -33.41 13.19 21.75
N ALA A 758 -34.71 13.25 21.47
CA ALA A 758 -35.73 12.50 22.20
C ALA A 758 -35.73 11.00 21.85
N GLU A 759 -35.34 10.64 20.62
CA GLU A 759 -35.24 9.24 20.17
C GLU A 759 -33.80 8.68 20.19
N LEU A 760 -32.79 9.51 20.51
CA LEU A 760 -31.35 9.19 20.36
C LEU A 760 -30.98 8.73 18.92
N SER A 761 -31.65 9.32 17.92
CA SER A 761 -31.42 9.05 16.51
C SER A 761 -30.70 10.23 15.82
N ILE A 762 -29.89 9.91 14.81
CA ILE A 762 -29.27 10.88 13.91
C ILE A 762 -29.87 10.63 12.53
N GLU A 763 -30.75 11.51 12.09
CA GLU A 763 -31.33 11.47 10.75
C GLU A 763 -30.43 12.26 9.79
N ILE A 764 -30.00 11.63 8.69
CA ILE A 764 -29.06 12.21 7.72
C ILE A 764 -29.78 12.31 6.37
N SER A 765 -30.73 13.24 6.28
CA SER A 765 -31.51 13.44 5.06
C SER A 765 -30.65 14.12 3.98
N ILE A 766 -30.49 13.46 2.84
CA ILE A 766 -29.63 13.89 1.71
C ILE A 766 -30.50 14.25 0.50
N ALA A 767 -30.74 15.54 0.27
CA ALA A 767 -31.48 16.00 -0.90
C ALA A 767 -30.53 16.29 -2.06
N SER A 768 -30.36 15.31 -2.97
CA SER A 768 -29.55 15.43 -4.18
C SER A 768 -30.39 15.26 -5.46
N LYS A 769 -29.95 15.88 -6.57
CA LYS A 769 -30.48 15.64 -7.92
C LYS A 769 -29.66 14.55 -8.59
N LEU A 770 -30.27 13.42 -8.91
CA LEU A 770 -29.64 12.37 -9.70
C LEU A 770 -29.39 12.85 -11.14
N TYR A 771 -28.14 12.78 -11.59
CA TYR A 771 -27.75 13.02 -12.97
C TYR A 771 -27.34 11.70 -13.65
N GLU A 772 -28.18 11.21 -14.56
CA GLU A 772 -27.74 10.40 -15.69
C GLU A 772 -28.16 11.07 -17.02
N ASN A 773 -27.62 10.58 -18.13
CA ASN A 773 -27.45 11.36 -19.36
C ASN A 773 -28.76 11.84 -20.05
N LYS A 774 -29.09 13.12 -19.83
CA LYS A 774 -29.87 14.00 -20.72
C LYS A 774 -31.26 13.53 -21.17
N LYS A 775 -32.26 13.70 -20.29
CA LYS A 775 -33.24 14.80 -20.44
C LYS A 775 -34.05 14.97 -19.15
N PHE A 776 -34.36 16.22 -18.80
CA PHE A 776 -35.19 16.57 -17.65
C PHE A 776 -36.67 16.30 -17.92
N GLU A 777 -37.38 15.85 -16.88
CA GLU A 777 -38.44 16.70 -16.33
C GLU A 777 -38.40 16.65 -14.79
N MET A 778 -39.26 17.41 -14.10
CA MET A 778 -38.87 18.05 -12.84
C MET A 778 -39.64 17.53 -11.60
N GLY A 779 -38.88 17.09 -10.59
CA GLY A 779 -39.35 17.00 -9.21
C GLY A 779 -39.58 15.58 -8.68
N ASN A 780 -38.60 15.08 -7.91
CA ASN A 780 -38.79 14.23 -6.73
C ASN A 780 -37.50 14.26 -5.89
N LYS A 781 -37.62 14.15 -4.56
CA LYS A 781 -36.48 14.00 -3.63
C LYS A 781 -36.37 12.53 -3.22
N VAL A 782 -35.14 12.03 -3.03
CA VAL A 782 -34.87 10.71 -2.43
C VAL A 782 -34.25 10.97 -1.06
N PHE A 783 -34.64 10.19 -0.05
CA PHE A 783 -34.12 10.29 1.32
C PHE A 783 -33.57 8.93 1.76
N PHE A 784 -32.61 8.94 2.70
CA PHE A 784 -32.01 7.74 3.28
C PHE A 784 -31.65 8.03 4.74
N SER A 785 -32.06 7.18 5.67
CA SER A 785 -31.75 7.35 7.11
C SER A 785 -30.98 6.13 7.64
N LEU A 786 -29.92 6.36 8.42
CA LEU A 786 -29.07 5.33 9.03
C LEU A 786 -28.99 5.56 10.54
N LEU A 787 -29.21 4.50 11.31
CA LEU A 787 -29.32 4.54 12.77
C LEU A 787 -28.30 3.57 13.40
N PHE A 788 -27.52 4.07 14.37
CA PHE A 788 -26.46 3.31 15.04
C PHE A 788 -26.81 3.07 16.52
N LYS A 789 -26.22 2.05 17.14
CA LYS A 789 -26.52 1.65 18.53
C LYS A 789 -25.24 1.25 19.26
N ILE A 790 -25.02 1.81 20.44
CA ILE A 790 -23.85 1.57 21.32
C ILE A 790 -24.33 0.75 22.52
N ASN A 791 -23.48 -0.12 23.09
CA ASN A 791 -23.86 -0.95 24.22
C ASN A 791 -23.63 -0.27 25.59
N ASN A 792 -24.25 -0.80 26.66
CA ASN A 792 -24.17 -0.17 27.99
C ASN A 792 -22.76 -0.16 28.59
N ASP A 793 -21.93 -1.18 28.33
CA ASP A 793 -20.56 -1.24 28.86
C ASP A 793 -19.64 -0.24 28.14
N GLU A 794 -19.86 -0.03 26.83
CA GLU A 794 -19.25 1.09 26.09
C GLU A 794 -19.71 2.45 26.64
N ILE A 795 -21.00 2.59 26.99
CA ILE A 795 -21.54 3.82 27.58
C ILE A 795 -20.92 4.10 28.96
N GLU A 796 -20.81 3.11 29.86
CA GLU A 796 -20.13 3.30 31.15
C GLU A 796 -18.63 3.56 31.00
N LYS A 797 -17.98 2.95 30.02
CA LYS A 797 -16.58 3.22 29.70
C LYS A 797 -16.39 4.65 29.18
N ILE A 798 -17.24 5.12 28.27
CA ILE A 798 -17.25 6.50 27.76
C ILE A 798 -17.58 7.49 28.88
N LYS A 799 -18.53 7.20 29.78
CA LYS A 799 -18.80 8.02 30.97
C LYS A 799 -17.58 8.13 31.87
N LYS A 800 -16.85 7.04 32.09
CA LYS A 800 -15.61 7.04 32.90
C LYS A 800 -14.51 7.88 32.24
N GLU A 801 -14.25 7.66 30.95
CA GLU A 801 -13.25 8.41 30.19
C GLU A 801 -13.60 9.91 30.12
N LEU A 802 -14.88 10.28 29.94
CA LEU A 802 -15.36 11.66 30.01
C LEU A 802 -15.25 12.25 31.42
N GLY A 803 -15.49 11.46 32.47
CA GLY A 803 -15.34 11.88 33.86
C GLY A 803 -13.89 12.14 34.26
N GLU A 804 -12.95 11.36 33.72
CA GLU A 804 -11.51 11.58 33.90
C GLU A 804 -11.05 12.85 33.16
N VAL A 805 -11.44 13.03 31.90
CA VAL A 805 -11.15 14.26 31.11
C VAL A 805 -11.81 15.50 31.75
N ALA A 806 -13.05 15.41 32.23
CA ALA A 806 -13.74 16.52 32.89
C ALA A 806 -13.03 16.96 34.18
N LYS A 807 -12.34 16.03 34.86
CA LYS A 807 -11.53 16.34 36.03
C LYS A 807 -10.22 17.04 35.64
N GLU A 808 -9.51 16.54 34.63
CA GLU A 808 -8.27 17.17 34.13
C GLU A 808 -8.51 18.64 33.73
N VAL A 809 -9.59 18.91 32.98
CA VAL A 809 -9.99 20.28 32.60
C VAL A 809 -10.33 21.17 33.80
N LEU A 810 -10.89 20.59 34.88
CA LEU A 810 -11.17 21.33 36.11
C LEU A 810 -9.90 21.67 36.89
N ASP A 811 -8.97 20.72 36.99
CA ASP A 811 -7.68 20.90 37.67
C ASP A 811 -6.78 21.92 36.90
N GLU A 812 -6.82 21.94 35.57
CA GLU A 812 -6.21 22.99 34.74
C GLU A 812 -6.87 24.37 34.96
N LEU A 813 -8.21 24.45 34.97
CA LEU A 813 -8.93 25.72 35.20
C LEU A 813 -8.62 26.31 36.58
N VAL A 814 -8.57 25.49 37.63
CA VAL A 814 -8.17 25.93 38.98
C VAL A 814 -6.73 26.45 38.99
N SER A 815 -5.82 25.76 38.29
CA SER A 815 -4.42 26.19 38.16
C SER A 815 -4.30 27.54 37.43
N LEU A 816 -5.07 27.74 36.35
CA LEU A 816 -5.13 28.99 35.60
C LEU A 816 -5.72 30.15 36.42
N ILE A 817 -6.78 29.91 37.21
CA ILE A 817 -7.35 30.92 38.11
C ILE A 817 -6.31 31.36 39.15
N ASN A 818 -5.61 30.42 39.79
CA ASN A 818 -4.57 30.74 40.78
C ASN A 818 -3.44 31.57 40.16
N TYR A 819 -2.93 31.15 38.99
CA TYR A 819 -1.92 31.91 38.24
C TYR A 819 -2.38 33.34 37.91
N LEU A 820 -3.62 33.52 37.47
CA LEU A 820 -4.20 34.84 37.17
C LEU A 820 -4.39 35.70 38.42
N MET A 821 -4.68 35.11 39.59
CA MET A 821 -4.73 35.86 40.86
C MET A 821 -3.33 36.34 41.30
N GLU A 822 -2.29 35.53 41.10
CA GLU A 822 -0.92 35.85 41.51
C GLU A 822 -0.24 36.91 40.62
N ASN A 823 -0.68 37.07 39.37
CA ASN A 823 0.01 37.89 38.35
C ASN A 823 -0.80 39.11 37.84
N ALA A 824 -1.88 39.49 38.50
CA ALA A 824 -2.77 40.59 38.06
C ALA A 824 -2.44 41.95 38.68
N ASP A 825 -1.43 42.67 38.16
CA ASP A 825 -1.04 44.03 38.59
C ASP A 825 -2.19 45.07 38.54
N ASN A 826 -3.20 44.86 37.71
CA ASN A 826 -4.36 45.74 37.58
C ASN A 826 -5.61 45.08 38.18
N VAL A 827 -5.89 45.39 39.45
CA VAL A 827 -6.98 44.83 40.26
C VAL A 827 -8.33 44.81 39.55
N PHE A 828 -8.68 45.85 38.79
CA PHE A 828 -9.99 45.91 38.11
C PHE A 828 -10.09 44.91 36.96
N LEU A 829 -9.02 44.74 36.18
CA LEU A 829 -8.98 43.79 35.06
C LEU A 829 -8.83 42.34 35.54
N GLY A 830 -8.04 42.13 36.61
CA GLY A 830 -7.92 40.84 37.30
C GLY A 830 -9.26 40.37 37.86
N VAL A 831 -9.95 41.23 38.62
CA VAL A 831 -11.30 40.91 39.14
C VAL A 831 -12.31 40.69 38.00
N LEU A 832 -12.28 41.48 36.92
CA LEU A 832 -13.19 41.27 35.80
C LEU A 832 -12.97 39.90 35.13
N MET A 833 -11.72 39.48 34.90
CA MET A 833 -11.44 38.16 34.34
C MET A 833 -11.76 37.03 35.32
N VAL A 834 -11.46 37.18 36.62
CA VAL A 834 -11.85 36.22 37.65
C VAL A 834 -13.38 36.08 37.73
N VAL A 835 -14.14 37.17 37.66
CA VAL A 835 -15.61 37.15 37.62
C VAL A 835 -16.13 36.46 36.35
N LEU A 836 -15.53 36.72 35.18
CA LEU A 836 -15.91 36.05 33.92
C LEU A 836 -15.61 34.55 33.95
N VAL A 837 -14.47 34.12 34.50
CA VAL A 837 -14.12 32.69 34.65
C VAL A 837 -15.02 32.02 35.71
N ILE A 838 -15.34 32.70 36.82
CA ILE A 838 -16.32 32.20 37.80
C ILE A 838 -17.70 32.06 37.17
N LEU A 839 -18.15 33.00 36.35
CA LEU A 839 -19.44 32.92 35.63
C LEU A 839 -19.46 31.78 34.60
N ALA A 840 -18.35 31.57 33.87
CA ALA A 840 -18.21 30.43 32.97
C ALA A 840 -18.25 29.09 33.73
N ALA A 841 -17.55 28.99 34.87
CA ALA A 841 -17.60 27.83 35.75
C ALA A 841 -19.01 27.61 36.34
N PHE A 842 -19.73 28.69 36.70
CA PHE A 842 -21.11 28.66 37.20
C PHE A 842 -22.10 28.04 36.22
N TYR A 843 -21.87 28.20 34.91
CA TYR A 843 -22.71 27.61 33.85
C TYR A 843 -22.25 26.21 33.43
N LEU A 844 -20.94 26.01 33.20
CA LEU A 844 -20.44 24.72 32.70
C LEU A 844 -20.43 23.64 33.79
N VAL A 845 -19.88 23.91 34.97
CA VAL A 845 -19.50 22.84 35.91
C VAL A 845 -20.71 22.24 36.63
N PRO A 846 -21.73 23.00 37.10
CA PRO A 846 -22.96 22.40 37.62
C PRO A 846 -23.73 21.60 36.57
N ALA A 847 -23.76 22.05 35.31
CA ALA A 847 -24.42 21.32 34.22
C ALA A 847 -23.70 19.99 33.92
N LEU A 848 -22.36 20.00 33.91
CA LEU A 848 -21.52 18.82 33.67
C LEU A 848 -21.58 17.83 34.85
N ALA A 849 -21.54 18.32 36.09
CA ALA A 849 -21.62 17.47 37.28
C ALA A 849 -23.02 16.85 37.46
N ALA A 850 -24.08 17.59 37.12
CA ALA A 850 -25.45 17.07 37.13
C ALA A 850 -25.69 16.02 36.05
N SER A 851 -25.12 16.17 34.84
CA SER A 851 -25.24 15.18 33.76
C SER A 851 -24.41 13.91 33.99
N LEU A 852 -23.38 13.97 34.84
CA LEU A 852 -22.53 12.83 35.23
C LEU A 852 -22.93 12.19 36.58
N GLY A 853 -23.86 12.77 37.34
CA GLY A 853 -24.37 12.22 38.60
C GLY A 853 -23.41 12.30 39.81
N VAL A 854 -22.29 13.03 39.70
CA VAL A 854 -21.23 13.05 40.72
C VAL A 854 -21.47 14.15 41.76
N THR A 855 -22.23 13.83 42.81
CA THR A 855 -22.58 14.79 43.89
C THR A 855 -21.37 15.33 44.65
N ALA A 856 -20.33 14.51 44.88
CA ALA A 856 -19.18 14.89 45.71
C ALA A 856 -18.32 16.03 45.13
N GLY A 857 -18.24 16.15 43.79
CA GLY A 857 -17.47 17.23 43.13
C GLY A 857 -18.12 18.60 43.28
N VAL A 858 -19.46 18.65 43.33
CA VAL A 858 -20.23 19.90 43.48
C VAL A 858 -19.96 20.54 44.84
N THR A 859 -19.83 19.74 45.91
CA THR A 859 -19.57 20.23 47.27
C THR A 859 -18.24 20.97 47.35
N ALA A 860 -17.15 20.35 46.89
CA ALA A 860 -15.81 20.94 46.93
C ALA A 860 -15.72 22.24 46.10
N LEU A 861 -16.38 22.28 44.94
CA LEU A 861 -16.48 23.49 44.11
C LEU A 861 -17.26 24.60 44.86
N SER A 862 -18.35 24.25 45.54
CA SER A 862 -19.15 25.23 46.30
C SER A 862 -18.40 25.83 47.49
N GLU A 863 -17.56 25.03 48.17
CA GLU A 863 -16.70 25.48 49.27
C GLU A 863 -15.58 26.41 48.78
N ALA A 864 -14.94 26.09 47.65
CA ALA A 864 -13.96 26.96 47.01
C ALA A 864 -14.57 28.29 46.57
N ILE A 865 -15.75 28.26 45.93
CA ILE A 865 -16.49 29.47 45.54
C ILE A 865 -16.90 30.30 46.76
N ALA A 866 -17.31 29.67 47.86
CA ALA A 866 -17.64 30.38 49.10
C ALA A 866 -16.41 31.10 49.70
N ALA A 867 -15.24 30.45 49.71
CA ALA A 867 -13.99 31.07 50.16
C ALA A 867 -13.60 32.29 49.29
N ILE A 868 -13.71 32.17 47.96
CA ILE A 868 -13.44 33.27 47.02
C ILE A 868 -14.43 34.44 47.22
N LEU A 869 -15.73 34.16 47.39
CA LEU A 869 -16.74 35.19 47.62
C LEU A 869 -16.53 35.93 48.96
N VAL A 870 -16.00 35.26 49.99
CA VAL A 870 -15.58 35.90 51.25
C VAL A 870 -14.36 36.80 51.02
N ALA A 871 -13.35 36.35 50.26
CA ALA A 871 -12.17 37.15 49.93
C ALA A 871 -12.53 38.41 49.13
N VAL A 872 -13.39 38.30 48.11
CA VAL A 872 -13.88 39.46 47.32
C VAL A 872 -14.65 40.44 48.21
N LYS A 873 -15.48 39.97 49.15
CA LYS A 873 -16.20 40.84 50.10
C LYS A 873 -15.29 41.61 51.08
N ALA A 874 -14.04 41.20 51.24
CA ALA A 874 -13.07 41.88 52.10
C ALA A 874 -12.35 43.05 51.39
N MET A 875 -12.47 43.19 50.06
CA MET A 875 -11.81 44.24 49.29
C MET A 875 -12.61 45.56 49.32
N PRO A 876 -12.08 46.68 49.87
CA PRO A 876 -12.86 47.91 50.05
C PRO A 876 -13.25 48.65 48.77
N THR A 877 -12.62 48.33 47.64
CA THR A 877 -12.71 49.08 46.36
C THR A 877 -13.82 48.60 45.42
N LEU A 878 -14.64 47.63 45.84
CA LEU A 878 -15.68 46.96 45.02
C LEU A 878 -17.07 47.00 45.70
N LYS A 879 -17.36 48.08 46.42
CA LYS A 879 -18.53 48.21 47.30
C LYS A 879 -19.35 49.48 47.04
#